data_AF-A0A7E4VGJ5-F1
#
_entry.id   AF-A0A7E4VGJ5-F1
#
_cell.length_a   1.000
_cell.length_b   1.000
_cell.length_c   1.000
_cell.angle_alpha   90.00
_cell.angle_beta   90.00
_cell.angle_gamma   90.00
#
_symmetry.space_group_name_H-M   'P 1'
#
loop_
_entity.id
_entity.type
_entity.pdbx_description
1 polymer ?
#
loop_
_entity_poly.entity_id
_entity_poly.type
_entity_poly.pdbx_seq_one_letter_code
_entity_poly.pdbx_strand_id
1 'polypeptide(L)'
;MDGRDLQYVVLPGEENKIIAGKGMPIRRDPTSKGNLIINFRIGFPKSLTAEQIVGISALLAPPVSTAPADAEAKLALPIGETHFREAQQRAVEEEKAVYGEPAVQGAVLREKEDAHLVAAFTYAVEWVNAHRPFGRFEYVVEFIAPGDHFGALAKACKLIEDEKVVALFGSSDIYLNLQLQKITDEIDIPFFTVIDDFGLGRDRDRAGRTSPIHGRSEIEVFPRVQLFEALSDLIRHWHWTRVIVVYKDATRLARLVTFLEKESYHGVRFHFVRVQNEDFLGATRQMEALADCADLQQRECSEYSRVLVDMNPRDSYYFFLAALQMGFIELKHWFLLTSMDVKSMDMELFRHNHARFVFVSPICPDFLEAEKAHFDLEKFYGIIRKDWRLKNGKNKNFKPSEAALMFDSVYLAAQSVSNMSNTYALQNDVHYARCRSTTSAHVPYYYGRKITEHIKNTTLQGLTGDLSRIKTDRMSHGNFSFRINLLGYSGTFDDIGFWEPKTDVNVNMSRDSKAQLQQNVKVADELKPHFRVTTIMERPYVMLKKNHFELNENNQFEGFCIDLLEELSSDLGFTYSIHVVRDNKYGNDVYGNGTWDGMIGEILNGEADMVVAPFTANFRRAEVVDFTKPFLSLGISILFKIPADRQPDLFSFMNPLTVKIWACIFLAITGLTLGMFCVARVTPYEWNLNFSCCTAHQPYPDADYSDPDQVPVLLSNNYSFFNTLWYCMSTMLKGGCDFGPRAVSTRLLGGTWWVFTLVIVSAYTANLAAVLTVSKPYIPIRNLDDLANQTLISYGTIKGGSTMQFFQESRIASHVKMWEYMKDRPVFVGSNRQGVEKVINENYAYLMESTSLEYEVQQNCNLTQIGGVLGSKGYGIALEKKSEWTDRISRQILLYQKRGIIEMKKQKWWRSHGASCSGVGSAVNQQRVSLNLYNVSGLFVILLFGIACSFVIVTIEFCHKAKKVAQAENKPFKAQLLKELRYALKLKDKSGNRICERN
;
A
#
# COMPACT_ATOMS: atom_id res chain seq x y z
N MET A 1 18.07 11.97 -37.15
CA MET A 1 17.83 13.10 -36.24
C MET A 1 17.71 12.60 -34.81
N ASP A 2 18.73 12.64 -33.95
CA ASP A 2 20.19 12.41 -34.03
C ASP A 2 20.72 12.67 -32.60
N GLY A 3 21.83 12.11 -32.10
CA GLY A 3 22.75 11.13 -32.68
C GLY A 3 22.99 9.95 -31.72
N ARG A 4 24.19 9.37 -31.79
CA ARG A 4 24.62 8.20 -30.99
C ARG A 4 25.62 8.65 -29.92
N ASP A 5 25.85 7.82 -28.90
CA ASP A 5 27.19 7.26 -28.75
C ASP A 5 27.21 5.92 -28.00
N LEU A 6 28.31 5.19 -28.14
CA LEU A 6 28.51 3.81 -27.70
C LEU A 6 29.97 3.60 -27.30
N GLN A 7 30.25 3.06 -26.11
CA GLN A 7 31.47 2.27 -25.89
C GLN A 7 31.37 1.33 -24.68
N TYR A 8 32.34 0.43 -24.56
CA TYR A 8 32.30 -0.81 -23.78
C TYR A 8 33.41 -0.87 -22.71
N VAL A 9 33.12 -1.58 -21.61
CA VAL A 9 33.99 -2.54 -20.87
C VAL A 9 35.44 -2.17 -20.54
N VAL A 10 35.81 -2.32 -19.25
CA VAL A 10 37.02 -3.04 -18.79
C VAL A 10 36.81 -3.54 -17.35
N LEU A 11 37.36 -4.73 -17.03
CA LEU A 11 37.53 -5.26 -15.66
C LEU A 11 39.02 -5.34 -15.33
N PRO A 12 39.39 -5.15 -14.04
CA PRO A 12 40.08 -6.22 -13.31
C PRO A 12 39.46 -6.40 -11.90
N GLY A 13 39.79 -7.43 -11.11
CA GLY A 13 40.83 -8.47 -11.25
C GLY A 13 41.60 -8.61 -9.93
N GLU A 14 41.81 -9.85 -9.46
CA GLU A 14 42.31 -10.16 -8.09
C GLU A 14 43.82 -9.93 -7.90
N GLU A 15 44.29 -9.82 -6.64
CA GLU A 15 45.13 -10.89 -6.04
C GLU A 15 45.49 -10.69 -4.54
N ASN A 16 45.51 -11.82 -3.79
CA ASN A 16 46.39 -12.27 -2.69
C ASN A 16 46.76 -11.35 -1.46
N LYS A 17 46.61 -11.79 -0.18
CA LYS A 17 47.43 -12.76 0.65
C LYS A 17 48.85 -12.20 1.01
N ILE A 18 49.49 -12.40 2.18
CA ILE A 18 49.35 -13.26 3.39
C ILE A 18 49.85 -12.42 4.62
N ILE A 19 49.66 -12.75 5.92
CA ILE A 19 50.56 -13.52 6.86
C ILE A 19 49.90 -13.48 8.27
N ALA A 20 50.15 -14.48 9.12
CA ALA A 20 49.68 -14.54 10.53
C ALA A 20 50.83 -14.52 11.57
N GLY A 21 50.54 -14.14 12.82
CA GLY A 21 51.50 -14.12 13.94
C GLY A 21 50.90 -14.63 15.27
N LYS A 22 51.73 -15.30 16.09
CA LYS A 22 51.38 -15.87 17.42
C LYS A 22 52.23 -15.19 18.52
N GLY A 23 51.80 -15.23 19.79
CA GLY A 23 52.76 -15.21 20.91
C GLY A 23 52.34 -14.54 22.23
N MET A 24 52.12 -15.37 23.26
CA MET A 24 52.22 -15.07 24.71
C MET A 24 53.71 -15.19 25.17
N PRO A 25 54.14 -15.06 26.46
CA PRO A 25 53.52 -14.51 27.71
C PRO A 25 54.52 -13.70 28.64
N ILE A 26 54.17 -13.53 29.95
CA ILE A 26 55.06 -13.39 31.17
C ILE A 26 55.47 -11.98 31.72
N ARG A 27 54.64 -11.45 32.64
CA ARG A 27 54.89 -11.23 34.11
C ARG A 27 56.25 -10.70 34.63
N ARG A 28 56.25 -9.57 35.39
CA ARG A 28 56.91 -9.41 36.72
C ARG A 28 56.68 -8.07 37.48
N ASP A 29 56.21 -8.19 38.72
CA ASP A 29 56.43 -7.29 39.88
C ASP A 29 57.88 -7.48 40.45
N PRO A 30 58.40 -6.77 41.50
CA PRO A 30 57.69 -5.98 42.54
C PRO A 30 58.37 -4.67 43.07
N THR A 31 57.72 -3.96 44.00
CA THR A 31 58.20 -3.47 45.35
C THR A 31 57.32 -2.31 45.87
N SER A 32 57.29 -1.93 47.17
CA SER A 32 56.89 -2.66 48.40
C SER A 32 57.18 -1.80 49.65
N LYS A 33 56.15 -1.33 50.39
CA LYS A 33 56.14 -0.80 51.79
C LYS A 33 54.78 -0.08 52.03
N GLY A 34 54.05 -0.24 53.13
CA GLY A 34 54.17 -1.11 54.30
C GLY A 34 52.83 -1.16 55.09
N ASN A 35 52.68 -2.08 56.05
CA ASN A 35 51.39 -2.40 56.70
C ASN A 35 51.18 -1.79 58.09
N LEU A 36 49.93 -1.40 58.40
CA LEU A 36 49.16 -1.61 59.65
C LEU A 36 47.68 -1.22 59.31
N ILE A 37 46.59 -1.99 59.49
CA ILE A 37 46.16 -2.99 60.50
C ILE A 37 45.92 -2.30 61.85
N ILE A 38 44.71 -2.27 62.44
CA ILE A 38 43.84 -3.39 62.89
C ILE A 38 42.34 -3.21 62.52
N ASN A 39 41.60 -4.33 62.44
CA ASN A 39 40.14 -4.45 62.20
C ASN A 39 39.39 -5.05 63.42
N PHE A 40 38.08 -4.80 63.56
CA PHE A 40 36.98 -5.73 63.99
C PHE A 40 35.63 -4.98 63.75
N ARG A 41 34.54 -5.44 63.09
CA ARG A 41 33.86 -6.75 62.89
C ARG A 41 33.11 -7.21 64.18
N ILE A 42 31.78 -7.08 64.32
CA ILE A 42 30.65 -7.95 63.86
C ILE A 42 29.30 -7.20 64.16
N GLY A 43 28.11 -7.40 63.55
CA GLY A 43 27.74 -8.11 62.32
C GLY A 43 26.39 -8.90 62.33
N PHE A 44 25.31 -8.37 61.69
CA PHE A 44 24.08 -9.06 61.17
C PHE A 44 23.02 -9.62 62.19
N PRO A 45 21.79 -10.08 61.79
CA PRO A 45 20.67 -9.38 61.08
C PRO A 45 19.22 -9.78 61.56
N LYS A 46 18.18 -9.54 60.71
CA LYS A 46 16.74 -10.03 60.73
C LYS A 46 15.70 -9.22 61.56
N SER A 47 14.37 -9.22 61.28
CA SER A 47 13.56 -9.66 60.10
C SER A 47 12.09 -9.12 60.09
N LEU A 48 11.43 -9.31 58.93
CA LEU A 48 10.03 -9.15 58.48
C LEU A 48 8.78 -9.21 59.43
N THR A 49 7.73 -8.48 58.98
CA THR A 49 6.25 -8.78 58.90
C THR A 49 5.27 -8.87 60.11
N ALA A 50 4.28 -7.95 60.07
CA ALA A 50 2.80 -8.16 59.97
C ALA A 50 1.90 -8.70 61.12
N GLU A 51 0.61 -8.28 61.06
CA GLU A 51 -0.63 -8.72 61.78
C GLU A 51 -0.67 -8.50 63.33
N GLN A 52 -1.59 -7.72 63.91
CA GLN A 52 -3.07 -7.77 64.05
C GLN A 52 -3.60 -8.60 65.25
N ILE A 53 -4.30 -7.95 66.21
CA ILE A 53 -5.64 -8.30 66.79
C ILE A 53 -5.95 -7.51 68.09
N VAL A 54 -7.18 -6.96 68.18
CA VAL A 54 -8.07 -6.61 69.34
C VAL A 54 -7.47 -6.54 70.76
N GLY A 55 -7.76 -5.58 71.66
CA GLY A 55 -8.76 -4.48 71.78
C GLY A 55 -8.95 -4.14 73.29
N ILE A 56 -10.00 -3.50 73.85
CA ILE A 56 -11.22 -2.81 73.34
C ILE A 56 -11.70 -1.77 74.42
N SER A 57 -11.65 -0.45 74.15
CA SER A 57 -12.65 0.61 74.52
C SER A 57 -12.01 2.00 74.47
N ALA A 58 -12.58 3.12 74.03
CA ALA A 58 -13.88 3.57 73.49
C ALA A 58 -14.18 4.94 74.15
N LEU A 59 -14.13 6.04 73.37
CA LEU A 59 -15.08 7.17 73.42
C LEU A 59 -14.70 8.28 72.42
N LEU A 60 -15.53 8.42 71.37
CA LEU A 60 -15.91 9.62 70.62
C LEU A 60 -14.82 10.61 70.09
N ALA A 61 -14.54 10.46 68.79
CA ALA A 61 -14.64 11.53 67.80
C ALA A 61 -15.81 11.15 66.83
N PRO A 62 -16.14 11.84 65.70
CA PRO A 62 -15.65 13.10 65.10
C PRO A 62 -16.89 14.01 64.82
N PRO A 63 -17.10 14.70 63.67
CA PRO A 63 -16.20 15.33 62.67
C PRO A 63 -16.49 16.83 62.42
N VAL A 64 -15.66 17.49 61.59
CA VAL A 64 -16.05 18.73 60.88
C VAL A 64 -15.60 18.64 59.41
N SER A 65 -16.47 19.04 58.50
CA SER A 65 -16.16 19.31 57.09
C SER A 65 -17.09 20.43 56.59
N THR A 66 -16.81 20.93 55.38
CA THR A 66 -17.58 21.95 54.64
C THR A 66 -17.60 23.39 55.21
N ALA A 67 -17.60 24.33 54.27
CA ALA A 67 -17.82 25.77 54.42
C ALA A 67 -18.94 26.15 53.40
N PRO A 68 -19.29 27.42 53.12
CA PRO A 68 -19.02 28.68 53.83
C PRO A 68 -20.32 29.44 54.20
N ALA A 69 -20.24 30.62 54.82
CA ALA A 69 -21.33 31.60 54.86
C ALA A 69 -20.84 33.03 55.14
N ASP A 70 -21.31 34.00 54.36
CA ASP A 70 -21.28 35.44 54.69
C ASP A 70 -22.56 35.82 55.45
N ALA A 71 -22.48 36.58 56.55
CA ALA A 71 -23.54 37.50 57.02
C ALA A 71 -23.14 38.34 58.26
N GLU A 72 -23.21 39.66 58.09
CA GLU A 72 -23.53 40.73 59.05
C GLU A 72 -23.41 40.54 60.60
N ALA A 73 -22.31 41.08 61.13
CA ALA A 73 -22.27 42.31 61.95
C ALA A 73 -22.82 42.40 63.41
N LYS A 74 -22.24 43.38 64.14
CA LYS A 74 -22.68 44.04 65.39
C LYS A 74 -22.61 43.27 66.71
N LEU A 75 -21.43 43.30 67.33
CA LEU A 75 -21.32 43.83 68.70
C LEU A 75 -19.93 44.50 68.91
N ALA A 76 -19.90 45.81 69.07
CA ALA A 76 -18.66 46.58 69.27
C ALA A 76 -18.58 47.13 70.71
N LEU A 77 -17.44 46.89 71.39
CA LEU A 77 -17.07 47.54 72.64
C LEU A 77 -15.94 48.56 72.36
N PRO A 78 -16.21 49.88 72.43
CA PRO A 78 -15.40 50.89 71.75
C PRO A 78 -14.19 51.40 72.57
N ILE A 79 -13.25 50.51 72.92
CA ILE A 79 -11.98 50.88 73.59
C ILE A 79 -10.74 50.21 72.95
N GLY A 80 -10.89 49.12 72.19
CA GLY A 80 -9.74 48.37 71.64
C GLY A 80 -9.17 48.87 70.30
N GLU A 81 -10.00 49.41 69.41
CA GLU A 81 -9.61 49.67 68.01
C GLU A 81 -8.57 50.79 67.85
N THR A 82 -8.60 51.82 68.70
CA THR A 82 -7.63 52.93 68.65
C THR A 82 -6.23 52.43 68.99
N HIS A 83 -6.03 51.77 70.13
CA HIS A 83 -4.72 51.24 70.50
C HIS A 83 -4.23 50.11 69.60
N PHE A 84 -5.12 49.29 69.02
CA PHE A 84 -4.68 48.29 68.03
C PHE A 84 -4.25 48.94 66.70
N ARG A 85 -4.97 49.98 66.24
CA ARG A 85 -4.54 50.78 65.07
C ARG A 85 -3.28 51.58 65.34
N GLU A 86 -3.13 52.19 66.51
CA GLU A 86 -1.89 52.88 66.92
C GLU A 86 -0.72 51.90 67.03
N ALA A 87 -0.94 50.66 67.50
CA ALA A 87 0.10 49.63 67.52
C ALA A 87 0.47 49.16 66.10
N GLN A 88 -0.50 48.97 65.20
CA GLN A 88 -0.21 48.69 63.78
C GLN A 88 0.49 49.87 63.10
N GLN A 89 0.05 51.10 63.33
CA GLN A 89 0.66 52.29 62.75
C GLN A 89 2.08 52.49 63.28
N ARG A 90 2.34 52.32 64.58
CA ARG A 90 3.71 52.35 65.12
C ARG A 90 4.58 51.22 64.60
N ALA A 91 4.05 50.00 64.47
CA ALA A 91 4.81 48.91 63.84
C ALA A 91 5.16 49.22 62.38
N VAL A 92 4.24 49.82 61.61
CA VAL A 92 4.47 50.27 60.23
C VAL A 92 5.41 51.49 60.15
N GLU A 93 5.35 52.41 61.12
CA GLU A 93 6.24 53.57 61.20
C GLU A 93 7.66 53.17 61.64
N GLU A 94 7.80 52.22 62.56
CA GLU A 94 9.08 51.60 62.95
C GLU A 94 9.65 50.76 61.78
N GLU A 95 8.83 49.99 61.06
CA GLU A 95 9.27 49.23 59.87
C GLU A 95 9.72 50.19 58.75
N LYS A 96 8.95 51.26 58.47
CA LYS A 96 9.35 52.32 57.52
C LYS A 96 10.59 53.08 57.95
N ALA A 97 10.80 53.31 59.25
CA ALA A 97 12.00 53.97 59.77
C ALA A 97 13.27 53.12 59.64
N VAL A 98 13.15 51.78 59.56
CA VAL A 98 14.28 50.86 59.35
C VAL A 98 14.52 50.55 57.87
N TYR A 99 13.47 50.44 57.05
CA TYR A 99 13.58 49.93 55.67
C TYR A 99 13.18 50.91 54.54
N GLY A 100 12.62 52.08 54.86
CA GLY A 100 12.09 53.05 53.88
C GLY A 100 10.62 52.80 53.49
N GLU A 101 10.09 53.58 52.54
CA GLU A 101 8.79 53.25 51.93
C GLU A 101 8.93 52.00 51.04
N PRO A 102 7.97 51.06 51.06
CA PRO A 102 8.02 49.85 50.24
C PRO A 102 7.87 50.19 48.75
N ALA A 103 8.62 49.49 47.91
CA ALA A 103 8.56 49.66 46.46
C ALA A 103 7.38 48.88 45.87
N VAL A 104 6.41 49.58 45.29
CA VAL A 104 5.17 48.98 44.78
C VAL A 104 5.30 48.51 43.33
N GLN A 105 4.92 47.27 43.06
CA GLN A 105 4.86 46.67 41.72
C GLN A 105 3.40 46.55 41.25
N GLY A 106 3.08 47.10 40.08
CA GLY A 106 1.70 47.11 39.54
C GLY A 106 1.48 46.09 38.42
N ALA A 107 0.36 45.38 38.41
CA ALA A 107 -0.02 44.51 37.29
C ALA A 107 -1.46 44.80 36.83
N VAL A 108 -1.68 44.79 35.51
CA VAL A 108 -3.02 44.96 34.90
C VAL A 108 -3.36 43.70 34.12
N LEU A 109 -4.22 42.86 34.70
CA LEU A 109 -4.43 41.46 34.29
C LEU A 109 -5.92 41.11 34.18
N ARG A 110 -6.27 40.14 33.32
CA ARG A 110 -7.63 39.59 33.23
C ARG A 110 -7.79 38.45 34.24
N GLU A 111 -8.80 38.56 35.10
CA GLU A 111 -8.99 37.71 36.30
C GLU A 111 -9.03 36.18 36.01
N LYS A 112 -9.43 35.79 34.80
CA LYS A 112 -9.54 34.39 34.36
C LYS A 112 -8.45 34.03 33.37
N GLU A 113 -8.34 34.77 32.28
CA GLU A 113 -7.44 34.46 31.16
C GLU A 113 -5.95 34.54 31.57
N ASP A 114 -5.61 35.39 32.53
CA ASP A 114 -4.25 35.59 33.04
C ASP A 114 -4.04 35.00 34.45
N ALA A 115 -4.94 34.13 34.93
CA ALA A 115 -4.88 33.58 36.29
C ALA A 115 -3.55 32.87 36.64
N HIS A 116 -2.85 32.34 35.63
CA HIS A 116 -1.51 31.77 35.78
C HIS A 116 -0.41 32.83 35.96
N LEU A 117 -0.57 34.01 35.35
CA LEU A 117 0.32 35.15 35.54
C LEU A 117 0.08 35.78 36.92
N VAL A 118 -1.18 35.93 37.34
CA VAL A 118 -1.54 36.44 38.68
C VAL A 118 -0.87 35.60 39.77
N ALA A 119 -1.06 34.28 39.74
CA ALA A 119 -0.48 33.38 40.74
C ALA A 119 1.06 33.29 40.70
N ALA A 120 1.68 33.53 39.53
CA ALA A 120 3.13 33.60 39.41
C ALA A 120 3.69 34.93 39.94
N PHE A 121 3.01 36.04 39.65
CA PHE A 121 3.37 37.39 40.10
C PHE A 121 3.31 37.50 41.63
N THR A 122 2.21 37.07 42.25
CA THR A 122 2.07 37.09 43.73
C THR A 122 3.13 36.21 44.40
N TYR A 123 3.30 34.97 43.91
CA TYR A 123 4.33 34.05 44.43
C TYR A 123 5.75 34.62 44.29
N ALA A 124 6.04 35.31 43.19
CA ALA A 124 7.37 35.89 42.97
C ALA A 124 7.67 37.03 43.96
N VAL A 125 6.71 37.93 44.23
CA VAL A 125 6.89 39.01 45.20
C VAL A 125 7.00 38.45 46.63
N GLU A 126 6.16 37.48 46.99
CA GLU A 126 6.26 36.76 48.27
C GLU A 126 7.65 36.07 48.43
N TRP A 127 8.12 35.39 47.37
CA TRP A 127 9.40 34.69 47.39
C TRP A 127 10.60 35.63 47.50
N VAL A 128 10.59 36.77 46.79
CA VAL A 128 11.65 37.79 46.91
C VAL A 128 11.69 38.37 48.32
N ASN A 129 10.53 38.78 48.86
CA ASN A 129 10.42 39.34 50.21
C ASN A 129 10.90 38.36 51.30
N ALA A 130 10.69 37.04 51.12
CA ALA A 130 11.08 36.03 52.09
C ALA A 130 12.59 35.69 52.09
N HIS A 131 13.32 35.97 51.00
CA HIS A 131 14.68 35.43 50.80
C HIS A 131 15.79 36.48 50.59
N ARG A 132 15.48 37.80 50.59
CA ARG A 132 16.48 38.89 50.44
C ARG A 132 16.19 40.05 51.41
N PRO A 133 17.20 40.60 52.14
CA PRO A 133 16.97 41.49 53.28
C PRO A 133 16.93 43.01 52.94
N PHE A 134 16.83 43.41 51.66
CA PHE A 134 17.03 44.80 51.23
C PHE A 134 15.81 45.37 50.49
N GLY A 135 14.91 45.97 51.27
CA GLY A 135 13.67 46.61 50.80
C GLY A 135 12.51 45.63 50.69
N ARG A 136 11.39 45.95 51.34
CA ARG A 136 10.13 45.22 51.23
C ARG A 136 9.38 45.69 49.98
N PHE A 137 8.97 44.75 49.14
CA PHE A 137 8.17 45.03 47.95
C PHE A 137 6.70 44.78 48.23
N GLU A 138 5.84 45.71 47.83
CA GLU A 138 4.39 45.53 47.83
C GLU A 138 3.89 45.38 46.39
N TYR A 139 2.70 44.82 46.21
CA TYR A 139 2.15 44.54 44.89
C TYR A 139 0.67 44.89 44.82
N VAL A 140 0.23 45.40 43.67
CA VAL A 140 -1.18 45.73 43.40
C VAL A 140 -1.56 45.16 42.03
N VAL A 141 -2.61 44.34 42.00
CA VAL A 141 -3.17 43.75 40.77
C VAL A 141 -4.54 44.35 40.50
N GLU A 142 -4.66 45.13 39.42
CA GLU A 142 -5.93 45.69 38.97
C GLU A 142 -6.54 44.80 37.89
N PHE A 143 -7.66 44.15 38.22
CA PHE A 143 -8.34 43.23 37.30
C PHE A 143 -9.16 43.96 36.24
N ILE A 144 -9.11 43.47 34.99
CA ILE A 144 -9.88 44.00 33.85
C ILE A 144 -10.78 42.94 33.20
N ALA A 145 -11.80 43.39 32.47
CA ALA A 145 -12.63 42.54 31.62
C ALA A 145 -11.96 42.33 30.24
N PRO A 146 -12.14 41.16 29.60
CA PRO A 146 -11.60 40.92 28.26
C PRO A 146 -12.20 41.90 27.25
N GLY A 147 -11.33 42.58 26.49
CA GLY A 147 -11.70 43.60 25.51
C GLY A 147 -11.86 45.03 26.06
N ASP A 148 -11.86 45.23 27.39
CA ASP A 148 -11.88 46.58 27.98
C ASP A 148 -10.49 47.22 28.03
N HIS A 149 -9.98 47.58 26.86
CA HIS A 149 -8.70 48.27 26.73
C HIS A 149 -8.73 49.70 27.29
N PHE A 150 -9.90 50.33 27.48
CA PHE A 150 -9.99 51.70 28.00
C PHE A 150 -9.97 51.72 29.53
N GLY A 151 -10.77 50.90 30.19
CA GLY A 151 -10.76 50.74 31.65
C GLY A 151 -9.39 50.24 32.15
N ALA A 152 -8.68 49.46 31.34
CA ALA A 152 -7.29 49.08 31.63
C ALA A 152 -6.31 50.27 31.66
N LEU A 153 -6.44 51.24 30.76
CA LEU A 153 -5.60 52.44 30.77
C LEU A 153 -5.93 53.33 31.98
N ALA A 154 -7.23 53.45 32.32
CA ALA A 154 -7.64 54.15 33.53
C ALA A 154 -7.08 53.48 34.81
N LYS A 155 -7.10 52.15 34.89
CA LYS A 155 -6.48 51.37 35.97
C LYS A 155 -4.96 51.49 36.00
N ALA A 156 -4.28 51.48 34.86
CA ALA A 156 -2.83 51.70 34.79
C ALA A 156 -2.46 53.10 35.29
N CYS A 157 -3.20 54.14 34.89
CA CYS A 157 -3.02 55.50 35.42
C CYS A 157 -3.29 55.59 36.93
N LYS A 158 -4.32 54.90 37.45
CA LYS A 158 -4.59 54.79 38.89
C LYS A 158 -3.40 54.16 39.65
N LEU A 159 -2.84 53.05 39.15
CA LEU A 159 -1.65 52.43 39.74
C LEU A 159 -0.44 53.38 39.77
N ILE A 160 -0.28 54.21 38.73
CA ILE A 160 0.83 55.16 38.60
C ILE A 160 0.66 56.39 39.50
N GLU A 161 -0.56 56.93 39.62
CA GLU A 161 -0.85 58.17 40.36
C GLU A 161 -1.15 57.95 41.85
N ASP A 162 -1.98 56.95 42.18
CA ASP A 162 -2.40 56.69 43.56
C ASP A 162 -1.43 55.71 44.26
N GLU A 163 -1.11 54.59 43.61
CA GLU A 163 -0.33 53.48 44.20
C GLU A 163 1.19 53.60 43.93
N LYS A 164 1.64 54.64 43.22
CA LYS A 164 3.07 54.99 42.96
C LYS A 164 3.94 53.85 42.39
N VAL A 165 3.42 53.06 41.45
CA VAL A 165 4.14 51.84 41.00
C VAL A 165 5.46 52.14 40.27
N VAL A 166 6.55 51.49 40.69
CA VAL A 166 7.89 51.64 40.09
C VAL A 166 8.17 50.70 38.91
N ALA A 167 7.30 49.71 38.68
CA ALA A 167 7.30 48.85 37.50
C ALA A 167 5.87 48.36 37.22
N LEU A 168 5.53 48.18 35.94
CA LEU A 168 4.24 47.71 35.47
C LEU A 168 4.37 46.38 34.70
N PHE A 169 3.48 45.42 34.96
CA PHE A 169 3.51 44.07 34.39
C PHE A 169 2.28 43.81 33.50
N GLY A 170 2.53 43.28 32.29
CA GLY A 170 1.54 43.05 31.24
C GLY A 170 0.76 41.73 31.34
N SER A 171 -0.27 41.64 30.49
CA SER A 171 -1.21 40.52 30.35
C SER A 171 -0.73 39.52 29.28
N SER A 172 -1.40 38.37 29.15
CA SER A 172 -1.29 37.53 27.94
C SER A 172 -2.22 38.01 26.80
N ASP A 173 -2.40 39.33 26.66
CA ASP A 173 -3.19 40.01 25.62
C ASP A 173 -2.35 41.05 24.88
N ILE A 174 -2.01 40.76 23.63
CA ILE A 174 -1.17 41.60 22.77
C ILE A 174 -1.80 42.99 22.57
N TYR A 175 -3.12 43.06 22.43
CA TYR A 175 -3.82 44.33 22.22
C TYR A 175 -3.91 45.16 23.50
N LEU A 176 -3.83 44.53 24.67
CA LEU A 176 -3.71 45.25 25.94
C LEU A 176 -2.30 45.80 26.13
N ASN A 177 -1.27 44.95 25.98
CA ASN A 177 0.12 45.31 26.21
C ASN A 177 0.52 46.50 25.33
N LEU A 178 0.11 46.51 24.06
CA LEU A 178 0.33 47.61 23.10
C LEU A 178 -0.31 48.96 23.50
N GLN A 179 -1.29 48.98 24.41
CA GLN A 179 -1.86 50.23 24.93
C GLN A 179 -1.19 50.65 26.24
N LEU A 180 -0.91 49.68 27.13
CA LEU A 180 -0.14 49.92 28.37
C LEU A 180 1.25 50.49 28.06
N GLN A 181 1.97 49.86 27.11
CA GLN A 181 3.28 50.26 26.59
C GLN A 181 3.34 51.74 26.18
N LYS A 182 2.28 52.29 25.60
CA LYS A 182 2.24 53.70 25.18
C LYS A 182 2.18 54.66 26.36
N ILE A 183 1.45 54.31 27.41
CA ILE A 183 1.37 55.10 28.63
C ILE A 183 2.69 54.99 29.40
N THR A 184 3.29 53.81 29.49
CA THR A 184 4.59 53.63 30.14
C THR A 184 5.73 54.31 29.38
N ASP A 185 5.64 54.43 28.05
CA ASP A 185 6.58 55.24 27.23
C ASP A 185 6.38 56.75 27.35
N GLU A 186 5.16 57.24 27.58
CA GLU A 186 4.91 58.66 27.91
C GLU A 186 5.36 59.01 29.34
N ILE A 187 5.39 58.04 30.26
CA ILE A 187 5.66 58.25 31.70
C ILE A 187 7.04 57.70 32.14
N ASP A 188 7.78 57.04 31.25
CA ASP A 188 9.10 56.43 31.48
C ASP A 188 9.15 55.33 32.57
N ILE A 189 8.03 54.69 32.92
CA ILE A 189 7.97 53.60 33.94
C ILE A 189 8.27 52.24 33.27
N PRO A 190 9.19 51.39 33.79
CA PRO A 190 9.49 50.07 33.24
C PRO A 190 8.23 49.20 33.00
N PHE A 191 8.07 48.66 31.78
CA PHE A 191 6.95 47.79 31.41
C PHE A 191 7.42 46.39 30.98
N PHE A 192 7.00 45.36 31.70
CA PHE A 192 7.41 43.97 31.47
C PHE A 192 6.37 43.18 30.67
N THR A 193 6.79 42.59 29.55
CA THR A 193 5.97 41.69 28.71
C THR A 193 6.54 40.27 28.73
N VAL A 194 5.67 39.29 29.03
CA VAL A 194 6.02 37.86 29.18
C VAL A 194 5.57 36.98 28.03
N ILE A 195 4.95 37.58 27.01
CA ILE A 195 4.40 36.91 25.82
C ILE A 195 5.03 37.43 24.53
N ASP A 196 4.79 36.72 23.43
CA ASP A 196 5.29 37.07 22.09
C ASP A 196 4.39 38.15 21.44
N ASP A 197 4.62 39.41 21.78
CA ASP A 197 3.82 40.58 21.32
C ASP A 197 4.10 41.02 19.85
N PHE A 198 4.50 40.09 18.98
CA PHE A 198 4.95 40.40 17.62
C PHE A 198 3.82 40.82 16.66
N GLY A 199 3.96 42.03 16.08
CA GLY A 199 3.46 42.29 14.72
C GLY A 199 2.53 43.49 14.50
N LEU A 200 2.17 44.26 15.53
CA LEU A 200 1.26 45.41 15.37
C LEU A 200 1.96 46.77 15.23
N GLY A 201 3.22 46.90 15.63
CA GLY A 201 4.01 48.14 15.60
C GLY A 201 4.93 48.31 14.38
N ARG A 202 4.40 48.26 13.14
CA ARG A 202 5.16 48.59 11.92
C ARG A 202 4.71 49.92 11.31
N ASP A 203 5.16 51.03 11.89
CA ASP A 203 5.15 52.29 11.14
C ASP A 203 6.32 52.30 10.13
N ARG A 204 6.12 52.92 8.96
CA ARG A 204 7.14 53.03 7.91
C ARG A 204 7.74 54.41 7.94
N ASP A 205 8.89 54.51 8.60
CA ASP A 205 9.75 55.70 8.56
C ASP A 205 9.98 56.16 7.11
N ARG A 206 9.90 57.47 6.86
CA ARG A 206 9.96 58.06 5.50
C ARG A 206 11.29 57.79 4.76
N ALA A 207 12.30 57.28 5.45
CA ALA A 207 13.60 56.87 4.91
C ALA A 207 13.71 55.35 4.58
N GLY A 208 12.62 54.59 4.72
CA GLY A 208 12.58 53.16 4.35
C GLY A 208 13.35 52.20 5.28
N ARG A 209 13.88 52.69 6.41
CA ARG A 209 14.58 51.86 7.40
C ARG A 209 13.58 51.20 8.35
N THR A 210 13.65 49.88 8.47
CA THR A 210 12.80 49.07 9.35
C THR A 210 13.37 48.98 10.76
N SER A 211 13.35 50.10 11.48
CA SER A 211 13.56 50.10 12.93
C SER A 211 12.33 49.51 13.63
N PRO A 212 12.43 48.38 14.36
CA PRO A 212 11.31 47.92 15.18
C PRO A 212 11.13 48.87 16.37
N ILE A 213 9.92 49.41 16.51
CA ILE A 213 9.52 50.28 17.61
C ILE A 213 9.41 49.43 18.88
N HIS A 214 10.55 49.16 19.52
CA HIS A 214 10.56 48.75 20.92
C HIS A 214 10.24 49.97 21.75
N GLY A 215 9.41 49.80 22.78
CA GLY A 215 9.14 50.87 23.72
C GLY A 215 10.42 51.29 24.44
N ARG A 216 10.53 52.57 24.79
CA ARG A 216 11.64 53.04 25.64
C ARG A 216 11.60 52.35 27.00
N SER A 217 10.40 52.28 27.57
CA SER A 217 10.06 51.61 28.82
C SER A 217 9.97 50.08 28.73
N GLU A 218 9.73 49.54 27.53
CA GLU A 218 9.40 48.12 27.31
C GLU A 218 10.59 47.20 27.59
N ILE A 219 10.31 46.09 28.29
CA ILE A 219 11.24 45.02 28.62
C ILE A 219 10.56 43.71 28.21
N GLU A 220 10.86 43.26 26.99
CA GLU A 220 10.41 41.96 26.50
C GLU A 220 11.21 40.84 27.16
N VAL A 221 10.56 40.05 28.01
CA VAL A 221 11.18 38.91 28.71
C VAL A 221 11.00 37.61 27.93
N PHE A 222 10.11 37.55 26.93
CA PHE A 222 9.93 36.39 26.06
C PHE A 222 11.13 36.20 25.11
N PRO A 223 11.84 35.05 25.12
CA PRO A 223 13.06 34.83 24.34
C PRO A 223 12.78 34.52 22.85
N ARG A 224 12.15 35.44 22.12
CA ARG A 224 11.66 35.22 20.73
C ARG A 224 12.78 34.82 19.77
N VAL A 225 13.85 35.61 19.70
CA VAL A 225 14.92 35.40 18.71
C VAL A 225 15.60 34.07 18.96
N GLN A 226 15.97 33.83 20.21
CA GLN A 226 16.62 32.60 20.67
C GLN A 226 15.74 31.37 20.43
N LEU A 227 14.42 31.46 20.63
CA LEU A 227 13.48 30.36 20.37
C LEU A 227 13.50 29.94 18.91
N PHE A 228 13.45 30.90 17.98
CA PHE A 228 13.50 30.57 16.56
C PHE A 228 14.89 30.15 16.09
N GLU A 229 15.97 30.68 16.66
CA GLU A 229 17.32 30.20 16.35
C GLU A 229 17.57 28.77 16.87
N ALA A 230 17.10 28.44 18.09
CA ALA A 230 17.10 27.04 18.56
C ALA A 230 16.34 26.11 17.62
N LEU A 231 15.15 26.52 17.14
CA LEU A 231 14.40 25.76 16.13
C LEU A 231 15.13 25.68 14.78
N SER A 232 15.90 26.72 14.41
CA SER A 232 16.79 26.73 13.23
C SER A 232 17.80 25.59 13.29
N ASP A 233 18.53 25.56 14.40
CA ASP A 233 19.72 24.74 14.52
C ASP A 233 19.33 23.29 14.80
N LEU A 234 18.16 23.04 15.41
CA LEU A 234 17.56 21.70 15.52
C LEU A 234 17.18 21.11 14.14
N ILE A 235 16.48 21.89 13.30
CA ILE A 235 16.09 21.46 11.93
C ILE A 235 17.34 21.20 11.08
N ARG A 236 18.38 22.02 11.24
CA ARG A 236 19.71 21.85 10.60
C ARG A 236 20.49 20.64 11.12
N HIS A 237 20.55 20.45 12.44
CA HIS A 237 21.29 19.38 13.12
C HIS A 237 20.73 17.99 12.79
N TRP A 238 19.41 17.88 12.62
CA TRP A 238 18.77 16.64 12.15
C TRP A 238 18.62 16.54 10.62
N HIS A 239 19.20 17.47 9.85
CA HIS A 239 19.22 17.49 8.39
C HIS A 239 17.83 17.33 7.74
N TRP A 240 16.82 18.03 8.24
CA TRP A 240 15.45 17.97 7.69
C TRP A 240 15.35 18.67 6.33
N THR A 241 15.00 17.92 5.29
CA THR A 241 14.91 18.35 3.87
C THR A 241 13.52 18.86 3.47
N ARG A 242 12.46 18.25 4.00
CA ARG A 242 11.05 18.65 3.82
C ARG A 242 10.39 18.76 5.19
N VAL A 243 9.55 19.78 5.39
CA VAL A 243 8.88 20.04 6.68
C VAL A 243 7.45 20.51 6.42
N ILE A 244 6.48 19.88 7.07
CA ILE A 244 5.09 20.35 7.09
C ILE A 244 4.90 21.31 8.27
N VAL A 245 4.53 22.56 8.02
CA VAL A 245 4.24 23.58 9.04
C VAL A 245 2.73 23.63 9.28
N VAL A 246 2.28 23.19 10.45
CA VAL A 246 0.87 23.16 10.84
C VAL A 246 0.58 24.30 11.81
N TYR A 247 -0.37 25.18 11.46
CA TYR A 247 -0.70 26.37 12.24
C TYR A 247 -2.21 26.69 12.20
N LYS A 248 -2.70 27.47 13.16
CA LYS A 248 -4.10 27.90 13.26
C LYS A 248 -4.26 29.38 12.91
N ASP A 249 -3.55 30.23 13.65
CA ASP A 249 -3.67 31.68 13.60
C ASP A 249 -2.73 32.29 12.55
N ALA A 250 -3.26 33.15 11.67
CA ALA A 250 -2.45 33.81 10.63
C ALA A 250 -1.43 34.81 11.22
N THR A 251 -1.73 35.40 12.38
CA THR A 251 -0.82 36.25 13.15
C THR A 251 0.41 35.47 13.62
N ARG A 252 0.23 34.22 14.07
CA ARG A 252 1.34 33.35 14.48
C ARG A 252 2.26 32.99 13.33
N LEU A 253 1.72 32.71 12.14
CA LEU A 253 2.55 32.46 10.96
C LEU A 253 3.46 33.66 10.63
N ALA A 254 3.00 34.90 10.84
CA ALA A 254 3.78 36.09 10.51
C ALA A 254 5.11 36.21 11.30
N ARG A 255 5.21 35.60 12.49
CA ARG A 255 6.46 35.54 13.29
C ARG A 255 7.45 34.50 12.75
N LEU A 256 6.95 33.46 12.06
CA LEU A 256 7.76 32.42 11.44
C LEU A 256 8.33 32.87 10.09
N VAL A 257 7.67 33.77 9.34
CA VAL A 257 8.13 34.21 8.01
C VAL A 257 9.57 34.75 8.05
N THR A 258 9.87 35.68 8.96
CA THR A 258 11.21 36.27 9.12
C THR A 258 12.30 35.27 9.54
N PHE A 259 11.91 34.07 9.96
CA PHE A 259 12.79 32.97 10.33
C PHE A 259 12.96 31.97 9.18
N LEU A 260 11.87 31.66 8.48
CA LEU A 260 11.85 30.78 7.30
C LEU A 260 12.55 31.40 6.07
N GLU A 261 12.64 32.72 6.01
CA GLU A 261 13.38 33.48 4.97
C GLU A 261 14.91 33.53 5.19
N LYS A 262 15.44 32.95 6.29
CA LYS A 262 16.89 32.95 6.60
C LYS A 262 17.65 32.06 5.61
N GLU A 263 18.76 32.54 5.03
CA GLU A 263 19.53 31.87 3.95
C GLU A 263 19.93 30.41 4.26
N SER A 264 20.06 30.08 5.55
CA SER A 264 20.23 28.71 6.07
C SER A 264 19.20 27.69 5.58
N TYR A 265 18.06 28.14 5.05
CA TYR A 265 16.97 27.32 4.56
C TYR A 265 16.85 27.14 3.04
N HIS A 266 17.80 27.64 2.24
CA HIS A 266 17.75 27.47 0.77
C HIS A 266 17.67 26.00 0.29
N GLY A 267 18.02 25.01 1.12
CA GLY A 267 17.87 23.59 0.84
C GLY A 267 16.59 22.91 1.38
N VAL A 268 15.74 23.62 2.14
CA VAL A 268 14.61 23.03 2.88
C VAL A 268 13.26 23.42 2.25
N ARG A 269 12.37 22.45 2.04
CA ARG A 269 11.02 22.68 1.49
C ARG A 269 9.97 22.71 2.59
N PHE A 270 9.36 23.87 2.80
CA PHE A 270 8.26 24.04 3.74
C PHE A 270 6.89 23.93 3.05
N HIS A 271 6.01 23.08 3.57
CA HIS A 271 4.61 22.94 3.14
C HIS A 271 3.68 23.46 4.25
N PHE A 272 2.75 24.34 3.94
CA PHE A 272 1.91 25.02 4.94
C PHE A 272 0.50 24.41 5.00
N VAL A 273 0.11 23.94 6.19
CA VAL A 273 -1.22 23.38 6.48
C VAL A 273 -1.90 24.26 7.53
N ARG A 274 -3.07 24.82 7.21
CA ARG A 274 -3.80 25.71 8.11
C ARG A 274 -5.04 25.03 8.68
N VAL A 275 -5.13 24.94 10.00
CA VAL A 275 -6.37 24.58 10.69
C VAL A 275 -7.38 25.70 10.53
N GLN A 276 -8.49 25.44 9.84
CA GLN A 276 -9.60 26.38 9.66
C GLN A 276 -10.78 25.96 10.53
N ASN A 277 -11.47 26.90 11.18
CA ASN A 277 -12.72 26.67 11.93
C ASN A 277 -12.66 25.54 12.98
N GLU A 278 -11.50 25.32 13.61
CA GLU A 278 -11.20 24.18 14.52
C GLU A 278 -11.34 22.78 13.86
N ASP A 279 -11.35 22.67 12.52
CA ASP A 279 -11.28 21.38 11.81
C ASP A 279 -9.84 20.82 11.75
N PHE A 280 -9.44 20.21 12.87
CA PHE A 280 -8.18 19.49 12.98
C PHE A 280 -8.12 18.25 12.07
N LEU A 281 -9.26 17.63 11.75
CA LEU A 281 -9.32 16.40 10.95
C LEU A 281 -9.10 16.71 9.45
N GLY A 282 -9.70 17.79 8.95
CA GLY A 282 -9.43 18.32 7.61
C GLY A 282 -7.96 18.72 7.43
N ALA A 283 -7.33 19.33 8.44
CA ALA A 283 -5.90 19.60 8.42
C ALA A 283 -5.06 18.31 8.31
N THR A 284 -5.39 17.26 9.07
CA THR A 284 -4.68 15.97 8.96
C THR A 284 -4.93 15.24 7.63
N ARG A 285 -6.10 15.39 7.00
CA ARG A 285 -6.34 14.90 5.63
C ARG A 285 -5.54 15.67 4.57
N GLN A 286 -5.28 16.96 4.80
CA GLN A 286 -4.36 17.72 3.93
C GLN A 286 -2.92 17.21 4.06
N MET A 287 -2.50 16.76 5.26
CA MET A 287 -1.21 16.10 5.46
C MET A 287 -1.16 14.71 4.82
N GLU A 288 -2.25 13.94 4.88
CA GLU A 288 -2.41 12.65 4.20
C GLU A 288 -2.25 12.78 2.69
N ALA A 289 -2.95 13.73 2.06
CA ALA A 289 -2.82 14.00 0.63
C ALA A 289 -1.40 14.42 0.19
N LEU A 290 -0.64 15.09 1.08
CA LEU A 290 0.78 15.42 0.84
C LEU A 290 1.70 14.19 1.02
N ALA A 291 1.40 13.31 1.99
CA ALA A 291 2.20 12.11 2.28
C ALA A 291 2.01 10.98 1.26
N ASP A 292 0.80 10.82 0.72
CA ASP A 292 0.45 9.81 -0.29
C ASP A 292 1.02 10.09 -1.69
N CYS A 293 1.69 11.24 -1.90
CA CYS A 293 2.34 11.61 -3.16
C CYS A 293 1.41 11.62 -4.40
N ALA A 294 0.09 11.79 -4.23
CA ALA A 294 -0.91 11.59 -5.29
C ALA A 294 -0.65 12.40 -6.58
N ASP A 295 -0.09 13.62 -6.46
CA ASP A 295 0.24 14.50 -7.59
C ASP A 295 1.66 14.32 -8.16
N LEU A 296 2.53 13.50 -7.56
CA LEU A 296 3.96 13.43 -7.91
C LEU A 296 4.49 12.00 -8.04
N GLN A 297 4.81 11.60 -9.27
CA GLN A 297 5.40 10.31 -9.64
C GLN A 297 6.89 10.17 -9.22
N GLN A 298 7.20 10.34 -7.93
CA GLN A 298 8.57 10.21 -7.39
C GLN A 298 8.64 9.18 -6.26
N ARG A 299 9.78 8.48 -6.16
CA ARG A 299 9.97 7.30 -5.27
C ARG A 299 10.24 7.64 -3.80
N GLU A 300 10.10 8.90 -3.40
CA GLU A 300 10.61 9.43 -2.11
C GLU A 300 9.53 10.17 -1.34
N CYS A 301 8.56 9.40 -0.83
CA CYS A 301 7.42 9.87 -0.03
C CYS A 301 7.68 9.77 1.49
N SER A 302 8.75 9.08 1.90
CA SER A 302 9.17 8.92 3.30
C SER A 302 9.52 10.24 4.02
N GLU A 303 9.84 11.30 3.27
CA GLU A 303 10.26 12.60 3.82
C GLU A 303 9.11 13.42 4.42
N TYR A 304 7.84 13.13 4.11
CA TYR A 304 6.68 13.85 4.69
C TYR A 304 6.36 13.49 6.16
N SER A 305 7.33 12.86 6.85
CA SER A 305 7.23 12.44 8.25
C SER A 305 7.83 13.45 9.25
N ARG A 306 8.00 14.72 8.84
CA ARG A 306 8.55 15.83 9.64
C ARG A 306 7.56 16.98 9.73
N VAL A 307 7.13 17.31 10.94
CA VAL A 307 6.03 18.25 11.19
C VAL A 307 6.45 19.29 12.22
N LEU A 308 6.43 20.57 11.83
CA LEU A 308 6.56 21.72 12.73
C LEU A 308 5.16 22.19 13.14
N VAL A 309 4.86 22.14 14.45
CA VAL A 309 3.54 22.44 15.00
C VAL A 309 3.57 23.80 15.70
N ASP A 310 2.91 24.80 15.11
CA ASP A 310 2.75 26.14 15.68
C ASP A 310 1.32 26.43 16.16
N MET A 311 0.97 25.86 17.31
CA MET A 311 -0.34 25.99 17.95
C MET A 311 -0.23 26.17 19.47
N ASN A 312 -1.35 26.49 20.12
CA ASN A 312 -1.45 26.54 21.59
C ASN A 312 -1.58 25.12 22.18
N PRO A 313 -1.25 24.86 23.45
CA PRO A 313 -1.37 23.54 24.07
C PRO A 313 -2.77 22.88 23.92
N ARG A 314 -3.85 23.66 24.02
CA ARG A 314 -5.22 23.16 23.74
C ARG A 314 -5.34 22.63 22.30
N ASP A 315 -4.87 23.41 21.33
CA ASP A 315 -5.04 23.14 19.90
C ASP A 315 -4.09 22.04 19.41
N SER A 316 -2.84 22.03 19.88
CA SER A 316 -1.86 20.97 19.62
C SER A 316 -2.37 19.60 20.10
N TYR A 317 -3.02 19.52 21.27
CA TYR A 317 -3.64 18.28 21.76
C TYR A 317 -4.74 17.78 20.81
N TYR A 318 -5.64 18.65 20.32
CA TYR A 318 -6.69 18.24 19.40
C TYR A 318 -6.15 17.87 18.01
N PHE A 319 -5.12 18.56 17.54
CA PHE A 319 -4.38 18.19 16.34
C PHE A 319 -3.75 16.79 16.47
N PHE A 320 -3.08 16.48 17.58
CA PHE A 320 -2.52 15.14 17.81
C PHE A 320 -3.61 14.07 17.95
N LEU A 321 -4.78 14.39 18.51
CA LEU A 321 -5.91 13.47 18.55
C LEU A 321 -6.44 13.13 17.15
N ALA A 322 -6.53 14.12 16.25
CA ALA A 322 -6.87 13.90 14.85
C ALA A 322 -5.77 13.13 14.10
N ALA A 323 -4.49 13.45 14.35
CA ALA A 323 -3.35 12.77 13.74
C ALA A 323 -3.30 11.29 14.15
N LEU A 324 -3.64 10.97 15.39
CA LEU A 324 -3.76 9.59 15.88
C LEU A 324 -4.86 8.82 15.13
N GLN A 325 -6.03 9.42 14.94
CA GLN A 325 -7.15 8.81 14.20
C GLN A 325 -6.83 8.54 12.73
N MET A 326 -5.92 9.32 12.15
CA MET A 326 -5.50 9.23 10.75
C MET A 326 -4.16 8.49 10.55
N GLY A 327 -3.58 7.88 11.59
CA GLY A 327 -2.32 7.11 11.48
C GLY A 327 -1.03 7.95 11.38
N PHE A 328 -1.08 9.25 11.66
CA PHE A 328 0.09 10.15 11.62
C PHE A 328 0.90 10.19 12.92
N ILE A 329 0.65 9.26 13.86
CA ILE A 329 1.44 9.10 15.09
C ILE A 329 1.98 7.67 15.12
N GLU A 330 3.22 7.52 14.62
CA GLU A 330 3.94 6.25 14.49
C GLU A 330 5.45 6.51 14.61
N LEU A 331 6.24 5.43 14.78
CA LEU A 331 7.71 5.36 14.75
C LEU A 331 8.43 6.27 13.72
N LYS A 332 7.84 6.48 12.54
CA LYS A 332 8.42 7.28 11.45
C LYS A 332 8.28 8.79 11.66
N HIS A 333 7.28 9.23 12.42
CA HIS A 333 6.86 10.62 12.55
C HIS A 333 7.65 11.38 13.63
N TRP A 334 8.03 12.62 13.31
CA TRP A 334 8.63 13.57 14.23
C TRP A 334 7.81 14.86 14.24
N PHE A 335 7.36 15.27 15.41
CA PHE A 335 6.70 16.54 15.70
C PHE A 335 7.66 17.44 16.46
N LEU A 336 8.06 18.56 15.85
CA LEU A 336 8.77 19.66 16.52
C LEU A 336 7.74 20.73 16.89
N LEU A 337 7.65 21.10 18.16
CA LEU A 337 6.67 22.09 18.63
C LEU A 337 7.32 23.44 18.94
N THR A 338 6.66 24.53 18.54
CA THR A 338 7.06 25.90 18.91
C THR A 338 6.65 26.29 20.34
N SER A 339 5.69 25.57 20.92
CA SER A 339 5.22 25.82 22.30
C SER A 339 6.12 25.10 23.29
N MET A 340 6.63 25.87 24.27
CA MET A 340 7.46 25.38 25.37
C MET A 340 6.66 24.57 26.43
N ASP A 341 5.33 24.58 26.33
CA ASP A 341 4.40 24.12 27.37
C ASP A 341 3.97 22.65 27.22
N VAL A 342 4.67 21.82 26.44
CA VAL A 342 4.24 20.45 26.12
C VAL A 342 4.00 19.59 27.37
N LYS A 343 4.71 19.85 28.47
CA LYS A 343 4.50 19.19 29.77
C LYS A 343 3.18 19.58 30.48
N SER A 344 2.43 20.57 29.99
CA SER A 344 1.06 20.88 30.45
C SER A 344 -0.02 20.07 29.73
N MET A 345 0.30 19.52 28.55
CA MET A 345 -0.61 18.66 27.80
C MET A 345 -0.68 17.26 28.39
N ASP A 346 -1.88 16.69 28.31
CA ASP A 346 -2.10 15.27 28.52
C ASP A 346 -1.59 14.50 27.30
N MET A 347 -0.42 13.85 27.46
CA MET A 347 0.24 13.09 26.38
C MET A 347 0.07 11.57 26.51
N GLU A 348 -0.73 11.08 27.47
CA GLU A 348 -0.80 9.64 27.80
C GLU A 348 -1.20 8.78 26.60
N LEU A 349 -2.20 9.23 25.82
CA LEU A 349 -2.66 8.60 24.58
C LEU A 349 -1.59 8.48 23.48
N PHE A 350 -0.48 9.22 23.57
CA PHE A 350 0.55 9.29 22.53
C PHE A 350 1.84 8.54 22.90
N ARG A 351 2.08 8.26 24.19
CA ARG A 351 3.32 7.61 24.71
C ARG A 351 3.64 6.28 24.05
N HIS A 352 2.62 5.46 23.80
CA HIS A 352 2.77 4.07 23.34
C HIS A 352 2.87 3.92 21.82
N ASN A 353 2.68 5.00 21.05
CA ASN A 353 2.71 4.96 19.58
C ASN A 353 4.14 5.23 19.02
N HIS A 354 5.11 5.50 19.89
CA HIS A 354 6.53 5.67 19.59
C HIS A 354 6.89 6.73 18.52
N ALA A 355 5.98 7.66 18.22
CA ALA A 355 6.30 8.89 17.51
C ALA A 355 7.14 9.83 18.39
N ARG A 356 7.97 10.67 17.77
CA ARG A 356 8.79 11.66 18.50
C ARG A 356 8.07 12.99 18.64
N PHE A 357 8.01 13.52 19.86
CA PHE A 357 7.58 14.89 20.12
C PHE A 357 8.73 15.66 20.78
N VAL A 358 9.27 16.62 20.05
CA VAL A 358 10.40 17.47 20.45
C VAL A 358 9.90 18.86 20.79
N PHE A 359 10.36 19.42 21.90
CA PHE A 359 10.13 20.81 22.28
C PHE A 359 11.30 21.35 23.11
N VAL A 360 11.48 22.66 23.09
CA VAL A 360 12.44 23.34 23.97
C VAL A 360 11.76 23.82 25.25
N SER A 361 12.50 23.85 26.35
CA SER A 361 12.05 24.36 27.64
C SER A 361 13.07 25.40 28.14
N PRO A 362 12.63 26.60 28.60
CA PRO A 362 13.53 27.67 29.01
C PRO A 362 14.11 27.48 30.42
N ILE A 363 13.68 26.44 31.15
CA ILE A 363 13.99 26.27 32.57
C ILE A 363 15.47 25.88 32.75
N CYS A 364 16.20 26.66 33.54
CA CYS A 364 17.62 26.45 33.82
C CYS A 364 17.82 25.46 34.99
N PRO A 365 18.51 24.32 34.80
CA PRO A 365 18.82 23.39 35.87
C PRO A 365 19.69 24.02 36.97
N ASP A 366 20.67 24.83 36.56
CA ASP A 366 21.70 25.41 37.44
C ASP A 366 21.07 26.33 38.51
N PHE A 367 20.03 27.10 38.14
CA PHE A 367 19.25 27.90 39.09
C PHE A 367 18.50 27.03 40.10
N LEU A 368 17.90 25.92 39.64
CA LEU A 368 17.18 24.96 40.49
C LEU A 368 18.11 24.14 41.40
N GLU A 369 19.38 23.98 41.04
CA GLU A 369 20.40 23.39 41.92
C GLU A 369 20.94 24.42 42.93
N ALA A 370 21.17 25.67 42.51
CA ALA A 370 21.65 26.75 43.37
C ALA A 370 20.64 27.14 44.46
N GLU A 371 19.37 27.36 44.10
CA GLU A 371 18.30 27.78 45.04
C GLU A 371 17.43 26.60 45.52
N LYS A 372 17.94 25.36 45.42
CA LYS A 372 17.25 24.10 45.78
C LYS A 372 16.66 24.05 47.20
N ALA A 373 17.18 24.85 48.12
CA ALA A 373 16.68 24.97 49.50
C ALA A 373 15.46 25.91 49.63
N HIS A 374 15.27 26.82 48.67
CA HIS A 374 14.33 27.95 48.73
C HIS A 374 13.29 27.94 47.59
N PHE A 375 13.55 27.22 46.51
CA PHE A 375 12.69 27.15 45.33
C PHE A 375 12.43 25.68 44.91
N ASP A 376 11.15 25.32 44.82
CA ASP A 376 10.67 24.01 44.34
C ASP A 376 9.76 24.23 43.14
N LEU A 377 10.19 23.73 41.97
CA LEU A 377 9.52 23.89 40.69
C LEU A 377 8.14 23.20 40.63
N GLU A 378 8.01 22.02 41.23
CA GLU A 378 6.73 21.28 41.23
C GLU A 378 5.76 21.87 42.24
N LYS A 379 6.24 22.42 43.36
CA LYS A 379 5.43 23.23 44.29
C LYS A 379 4.95 24.53 43.62
N PHE A 380 5.85 25.26 42.95
CA PHE A 380 5.55 26.48 42.19
C PHE A 380 4.46 26.23 41.14
N TYR A 381 4.70 25.30 40.22
CA TYR A 381 3.69 24.94 39.21
C TYR A 381 2.45 24.26 39.80
N GLY A 382 2.55 23.58 40.94
CA GLY A 382 1.41 23.02 41.68
C GLY A 382 0.44 24.10 42.16
N ILE A 383 0.96 25.20 42.73
CA ILE A 383 0.17 26.37 43.17
C ILE A 383 -0.50 27.02 41.96
N ILE A 384 0.27 27.37 40.92
CA ILE A 384 -0.25 28.07 39.73
C ILE A 384 -1.29 27.20 38.99
N ARG A 385 -1.07 25.89 38.90
CA ARG A 385 -2.02 24.93 38.28
C ARG A 385 -3.30 24.76 39.12
N LYS A 386 -3.24 24.91 40.44
CA LYS A 386 -4.42 24.89 41.33
C LYS A 386 -5.29 26.11 41.07
N ASP A 387 -4.71 27.30 41.05
CA ASP A 387 -5.47 28.56 40.89
C ASP A 387 -6.01 28.72 39.46
N TRP A 388 -5.25 28.30 38.44
CA TRP A 388 -5.76 28.15 37.07
C TRP A 388 -7.00 27.24 37.01
N ARG A 389 -6.97 26.09 37.69
CA ARG A 389 -8.12 25.18 37.78
C ARG A 389 -9.29 25.75 38.58
N LEU A 390 -9.03 26.61 39.57
CA LEU A 390 -10.07 27.29 40.34
C LEU A 390 -10.85 28.29 39.48
N LYS A 391 -10.15 29.11 38.68
CA LYS A 391 -10.77 30.13 37.80
C LYS A 391 -11.31 29.57 36.48
N ASN A 392 -10.60 28.61 35.86
CA ASN A 392 -10.87 28.10 34.50
C ASN A 392 -11.26 26.61 34.42
N GLY A 393 -11.44 25.92 35.55
CA GLY A 393 -11.92 24.54 35.61
C GLY A 393 -11.03 23.55 34.84
N LYS A 394 -11.59 22.94 33.78
CA LYS A 394 -10.92 21.94 32.93
C LYS A 394 -10.27 22.53 31.66
N ASN A 395 -10.07 23.85 31.56
CA ASN A 395 -9.46 24.47 30.39
C ASN A 395 -8.01 23.96 30.17
N LYS A 396 -7.79 23.25 29.05
CA LYS A 396 -6.47 22.68 28.66
C LYS A 396 -5.44 23.71 28.20
N ASN A 397 -5.78 25.01 28.07
CA ASN A 397 -4.87 26.05 27.59
C ASN A 397 -3.91 26.61 28.68
N PHE A 398 -3.33 25.74 29.52
CA PHE A 398 -2.43 26.15 30.60
C PHE A 398 -0.98 26.31 30.11
N LYS A 399 -0.37 27.46 30.39
CA LYS A 399 0.97 27.85 29.91
C LYS A 399 1.97 28.10 31.06
N PRO A 400 2.64 27.07 31.59
CA PRO A 400 3.66 27.24 32.64
C PRO A 400 4.90 28.05 32.22
N SER A 401 5.20 28.21 30.93
CA SER A 401 6.34 29.00 30.46
C SER A 401 6.16 30.50 30.71
N GLU A 402 5.00 31.08 30.38
CA GLU A 402 4.67 32.49 30.65
C GLU A 402 4.72 32.81 32.16
N ALA A 403 4.33 31.85 32.99
CA ALA A 403 4.40 31.96 34.44
C ALA A 403 5.85 31.96 34.98
N ALA A 404 6.76 31.17 34.39
CA ALA A 404 8.18 31.23 34.73
C ALA A 404 8.84 32.54 34.28
N LEU A 405 8.45 33.05 33.10
CA LEU A 405 8.89 34.36 32.61
C LEU A 405 8.38 35.52 33.51
N MET A 406 7.16 35.41 34.06
CA MET A 406 6.62 36.37 35.03
C MET A 406 7.42 36.37 36.35
N PHE A 407 7.79 35.19 36.87
CA PHE A 407 8.66 35.09 38.04
C PHE A 407 10.01 35.80 37.82
N ASP A 408 10.66 35.54 36.68
CA ASP A 408 11.91 36.21 36.32
C ASP A 408 11.76 37.72 36.10
N SER A 409 10.62 38.17 35.58
CA SER A 409 10.31 39.59 35.40
C SER A 409 10.26 40.31 36.74
N VAL A 410 9.52 39.76 37.72
CA VAL A 410 9.42 40.29 39.09
C VAL A 410 10.77 40.25 39.80
N TYR A 411 11.50 39.13 39.70
CA TYR A 411 12.80 38.97 40.35
C TYR A 411 13.84 39.96 39.79
N LEU A 412 13.89 40.14 38.47
CA LEU A 412 14.76 41.12 37.82
C LEU A 412 14.40 42.56 38.17
N ALA A 413 13.10 42.89 38.21
CA ALA A 413 12.62 44.21 38.63
C ALA A 413 13.04 44.52 40.07
N ALA A 414 12.72 43.61 41.01
CA ALA A 414 13.03 43.79 42.43
C ALA A 414 14.54 43.86 42.68
N GLN A 415 15.33 42.95 42.10
CA GLN A 415 16.79 42.93 42.29
C GLN A 415 17.45 44.18 41.68
N SER A 416 16.99 44.65 40.52
CA SER A 416 17.51 45.88 39.90
C SER A 416 17.14 47.12 40.72
N VAL A 417 15.90 47.23 41.21
CA VAL A 417 15.48 48.36 42.07
C VAL A 417 16.23 48.35 43.41
N SER A 418 16.41 47.18 44.03
CA SER A 418 17.17 47.05 45.29
C SER A 418 18.67 47.38 45.10
N ASN A 419 19.30 46.90 44.03
CA ASN A 419 20.68 47.26 43.66
C ASN A 419 20.83 48.77 43.39
N MET A 420 19.87 49.35 42.67
CA MET A 420 19.86 50.78 42.36
C MET A 420 19.64 51.62 43.63
N SER A 421 18.81 51.18 44.57
CA SER A 421 18.56 51.85 45.86
C SER A 421 19.82 51.94 46.73
N ASN A 422 20.67 50.91 46.70
CA ASN A 422 21.98 50.93 47.38
C ASN A 422 23.05 51.78 46.65
N THR A 423 22.82 52.18 45.39
CA THR A 423 23.82 52.84 44.53
C THR A 423 23.49 54.32 44.25
N TYR A 424 22.21 54.69 44.31
CA TYR A 424 21.71 56.04 44.05
C TYR A 424 20.77 56.48 45.17
N ALA A 425 20.58 57.79 45.35
CA ALA A 425 19.74 58.36 46.42
C ALA A 425 18.21 58.17 46.24
N LEU A 426 17.76 57.01 45.74
CA LEU A 426 16.35 56.60 45.69
C LEU A 426 15.71 56.52 47.09
N GLN A 427 16.52 56.37 48.14
CA GLN A 427 16.06 56.37 49.53
C GLN A 427 15.36 57.69 49.96
N ASN A 428 15.52 58.77 49.18
CA ASN A 428 14.80 60.05 49.33
C ASN A 428 13.95 60.39 48.08
N ASP A 429 13.53 59.40 47.29
CA ASP A 429 12.68 59.63 46.12
C ASP A 429 11.26 60.06 46.52
N VAL A 430 10.68 60.97 45.74
CA VAL A 430 9.30 61.40 45.87
C VAL A 430 8.61 61.00 44.57
N HIS A 431 8.15 59.75 44.52
CA HIS A 431 7.49 59.19 43.35
C HIS A 431 6.23 60.03 43.00
N TYR A 432 6.36 60.82 41.94
CA TYR A 432 5.34 61.75 41.44
C TYR A 432 5.32 61.67 39.92
N ALA A 433 4.67 60.64 39.42
CA ALA A 433 4.30 60.49 38.02
C ALA A 433 2.85 60.97 37.82
N ARG A 434 2.48 61.33 36.58
CA ARG A 434 1.08 61.61 36.23
C ARG A 434 0.77 61.21 34.79
N CYS A 435 -0.38 60.59 34.56
CA CYS A 435 -0.93 60.39 33.23
C CYS A 435 -1.38 61.71 32.58
N ARG A 436 -1.55 61.66 31.26
CA ARG A 436 -2.14 62.74 30.49
C ARG A 436 -3.64 62.82 30.73
N SER A 437 -4.12 63.99 31.14
CA SER A 437 -5.54 64.30 31.32
C SER A 437 -6.02 65.32 30.27
N THR A 438 -7.30 65.66 30.28
CA THR A 438 -7.87 66.72 29.41
C THR A 438 -7.40 68.12 29.79
N THR A 439 -6.96 68.31 31.04
CA THR A 439 -6.52 69.60 31.62
C THR A 439 -5.03 69.68 31.95
N SER A 440 -4.30 68.56 31.90
CA SER A 440 -2.87 68.48 32.26
C SER A 440 -2.09 67.53 31.37
N ALA A 441 -0.86 67.92 31.02
CA ALA A 441 0.11 67.03 30.38
C ALA A 441 0.57 65.91 31.33
N HIS A 442 1.13 64.83 30.77
CA HIS A 442 1.80 63.80 31.56
C HIS A 442 3.01 64.36 32.31
N VAL A 443 3.39 63.70 33.40
CA VAL A 443 4.63 63.95 34.15
C VAL A 443 5.38 62.63 34.22
N PRO A 444 6.54 62.47 33.55
CA PRO A 444 7.29 61.23 33.56
C PRO A 444 8.04 61.03 34.88
N TYR A 445 8.20 59.77 35.26
CA TYR A 445 8.89 59.38 36.49
C TYR A 445 10.40 59.65 36.38
N TYR A 446 10.91 60.55 37.22
CA TYR A 446 12.28 61.08 37.13
C TYR A 446 13.40 60.00 37.14
N TYR A 447 13.21 58.91 37.89
CA TYR A 447 14.15 57.79 37.93
C TYR A 447 13.80 56.66 36.94
N GLY A 448 12.62 56.66 36.32
CA GLY A 448 12.10 55.56 35.51
C GLY A 448 13.00 55.13 34.34
N ARG A 449 13.58 56.10 33.60
CA ARG A 449 14.59 55.79 32.58
C ARG A 449 15.84 55.13 33.15
N LYS A 450 16.37 55.63 34.27
CA LYS A 450 17.56 55.07 34.92
C LYS A 450 17.31 53.66 35.45
N ILE A 451 16.12 53.40 35.99
CA ILE A 451 15.68 52.06 36.40
C ILE A 451 15.59 51.15 35.17
N THR A 452 14.97 51.60 34.08
CA THR A 452 14.85 50.85 32.80
C THR A 452 16.23 50.53 32.20
N GLU A 453 17.15 51.51 32.17
CA GLU A 453 18.53 51.34 31.70
C GLU A 453 19.35 50.42 32.63
N HIS A 454 19.12 50.47 33.94
CA HIS A 454 19.76 49.58 34.90
C HIS A 454 19.27 48.14 34.71
N ILE A 455 17.95 47.90 34.64
CA ILE A 455 17.36 46.59 34.35
C ILE A 455 17.91 46.02 33.04
N LYS A 456 17.90 46.80 31.95
CA LYS A 456 18.40 46.36 30.63
C LYS A 456 19.91 46.08 30.63
N ASN A 457 20.69 46.56 31.59
CA ASN A 457 22.13 46.27 31.73
C ASN A 457 22.47 45.21 32.79
N THR A 458 21.58 44.94 33.75
CA THR A 458 21.76 43.96 34.83
C THR A 458 22.08 42.57 34.28
N THR A 459 22.99 41.86 34.96
CA THR A 459 23.26 40.44 34.75
C THR A 459 22.75 39.66 35.95
N LEU A 460 21.73 38.82 35.75
CA LEU A 460 21.07 38.04 36.78
C LEU A 460 20.75 36.66 36.23
N GLN A 461 20.95 35.60 37.02
CA GLN A 461 20.42 34.28 36.70
C GLN A 461 19.05 34.12 37.37
N GLY A 462 18.02 33.90 36.56
CA GLY A 462 16.67 33.56 36.98
C GLY A 462 16.33 32.09 36.71
N LEU A 463 15.05 31.76 36.89
CA LEU A 463 14.46 30.45 36.60
C LEU A 463 14.61 30.06 35.12
N THR A 464 14.65 31.03 34.21
CA THR A 464 14.96 30.86 32.78
C THR A 464 16.43 31.07 32.42
N GLY A 465 17.34 31.03 33.40
CA GLY A 465 18.79 31.15 33.19
C GLY A 465 19.26 32.59 33.10
N ASP A 466 20.27 32.84 32.24
CA ASP A 466 20.89 34.17 32.12
C ASP A 466 19.93 35.21 31.52
N LEU A 467 19.47 36.14 32.37
CA LEU A 467 18.59 37.24 31.99
C LEU A 467 19.33 38.38 31.25
N SER A 468 20.66 38.32 31.12
CA SER A 468 21.44 39.29 30.33
C SER A 468 21.02 39.34 28.85
N ARG A 469 20.32 38.31 28.37
CA ARG A 469 19.60 38.22 27.07
C ARG A 469 18.61 39.37 26.80
N ILE A 470 18.23 40.15 27.82
CA ILE A 470 17.34 41.31 27.73
C ILE A 470 18.08 42.57 27.21
N LYS A 471 19.41 42.53 27.11
CA LYS A 471 20.25 43.62 26.59
C LYS A 471 19.87 44.00 25.16
N THR A 472 19.67 45.29 24.92
CA THR A 472 19.21 45.86 23.64
C THR A 472 20.19 45.67 22.48
N ASP A 473 21.44 45.29 22.74
CA ASP A 473 22.41 44.94 21.71
C ASP A 473 22.14 43.54 21.16
N ARG A 474 21.69 43.48 19.89
CA ARG A 474 21.42 42.26 19.14
C ARG A 474 22.62 41.32 18.99
N MET A 475 23.85 41.79 19.24
CA MET A 475 25.06 40.95 19.25
C MET A 475 25.42 40.40 20.62
N SER A 476 24.70 40.77 21.70
CA SER A 476 24.93 40.25 23.05
C SER A 476 24.38 38.83 23.20
N HIS A 477 25.14 37.85 22.68
CA HIS A 477 24.89 36.43 22.88
C HIS A 477 25.18 36.13 24.37
N GLY A 478 24.17 36.27 25.24
CA GLY A 478 24.24 35.88 26.65
C GLY A 478 24.45 34.36 26.80
N ASN A 479 24.73 33.90 28.02
CA ASN A 479 24.85 32.46 28.32
C ASN A 479 23.46 31.86 28.63
N PHE A 480 22.48 32.17 27.77
CA PHE A 480 21.12 31.66 27.84
C PHE A 480 21.02 30.36 27.03
N SER A 481 20.41 29.33 27.61
CA SER A 481 20.28 28.01 26.98
C SER A 481 18.86 27.47 27.07
N PHE A 482 18.48 26.68 26.06
CA PHE A 482 17.22 25.93 26.06
C PHE A 482 17.49 24.45 26.35
N ARG A 483 16.75 23.84 27.28
CA ARG A 483 16.75 22.38 27.48
C ARG A 483 15.87 21.71 26.43
N ILE A 484 16.44 20.78 25.67
CA ILE A 484 15.75 20.08 24.58
C ILE A 484 15.11 18.81 25.15
N ASN A 485 13.78 18.76 25.09
CA ASN A 485 12.99 17.68 25.68
C ASN A 485 12.37 16.83 24.57
N LEU A 486 12.40 15.51 24.74
CA LEU A 486 11.86 14.52 23.82
C LEU A 486 10.90 13.59 24.55
N LEU A 487 9.69 13.43 24.02
CA LEU A 487 8.90 12.21 24.21
C LEU A 487 9.18 11.28 23.03
N GLY A 488 9.79 10.13 23.30
CA GLY A 488 10.27 9.18 22.29
C GLY A 488 9.96 7.72 22.65
N TYR A 489 10.86 6.80 22.27
CA TYR A 489 10.66 5.36 22.45
C TYR A 489 10.56 4.90 23.91
N SER A 490 11.02 5.72 24.86
CA SER A 490 10.92 5.50 26.30
C SER A 490 9.49 5.64 26.85
N GLY A 491 8.59 6.35 26.13
CA GLY A 491 7.26 6.71 26.64
C GLY A 491 7.28 7.78 27.74
N THR A 492 8.45 8.28 28.13
CA THR A 492 8.67 9.35 29.11
C THR A 492 9.19 10.62 28.45
N PHE A 493 9.05 11.77 29.12
CA PHE A 493 9.75 12.98 28.73
C PHE A 493 11.21 12.90 29.19
N ASP A 494 12.12 12.59 28.27
CA ASP A 494 13.56 12.63 28.50
C ASP A 494 14.12 14.01 28.12
N ASP A 495 15.01 14.54 28.96
CA ASP A 495 15.89 15.65 28.58
C ASP A 495 17.05 15.07 27.77
N ILE A 496 17.18 15.48 26.51
CA ILE A 496 18.15 14.94 25.55
C ILE A 496 19.33 15.88 25.29
N GLY A 497 19.40 17.05 25.93
CA GLY A 497 20.49 18.00 25.73
C GLY A 497 20.06 19.46 25.80
N PHE A 498 20.87 20.33 25.20
CA PHE A 498 20.65 21.77 25.20
C PHE A 498 21.09 22.46 23.91
N TRP A 499 20.56 23.65 23.67
CA TRP A 499 21.03 24.59 22.65
C TRP A 499 21.53 25.86 23.34
N GLU A 500 22.61 26.43 22.82
CA GLU A 500 23.18 27.72 23.22
C GLU A 500 23.54 28.56 21.98
N PRO A 501 23.32 29.90 22.00
CA PRO A 501 23.65 30.78 20.87
C PRO A 501 25.12 30.79 20.42
N LYS A 502 26.04 30.17 21.17
CA LYS A 502 27.50 30.18 20.90
C LYS A 502 28.06 28.83 20.46
N THR A 503 27.37 27.72 20.74
CA THR A 503 27.94 26.36 20.64
C THR A 503 27.05 25.39 19.87
N ASP A 504 26.07 25.89 19.11
CA ASP A 504 25.06 25.11 18.39
C ASP A 504 24.26 24.14 19.30
N VAL A 505 23.52 23.21 18.68
CA VAL A 505 22.77 22.13 19.32
C VAL A 505 23.70 21.04 19.86
N ASN A 506 23.66 20.81 21.18
CA ASN A 506 24.33 19.69 21.84
C ASN A 506 23.28 18.67 22.34
N VAL A 507 23.08 17.58 21.58
CA VAL A 507 22.05 16.57 21.81
C VAL A 507 22.63 15.16 21.87
N ASN A 508 22.16 14.39 22.85
CA ASN A 508 22.51 12.98 23.07
C ASN A 508 21.26 12.10 23.07
N MET A 509 20.87 11.59 21.89
CA MET A 509 19.72 10.67 21.75
C MET A 509 20.03 9.20 22.09
N SER A 510 21.08 8.90 22.88
CA SER A 510 21.42 7.52 23.27
C SER A 510 20.30 6.75 23.98
N ARG A 511 19.43 7.46 24.72
CA ARG A 511 18.24 6.88 25.38
C ARG A 511 17.09 6.57 24.41
N ASP A 512 17.02 7.25 23.26
CA ASP A 512 16.03 7.04 22.21
C ASP A 512 16.57 6.10 21.10
N SER A 513 17.44 5.16 21.49
CA SER A 513 18.16 4.32 20.54
C SER A 513 17.31 3.19 19.95
N LYS A 514 17.68 2.75 18.74
CA LYS A 514 17.09 1.56 18.10
C LYS A 514 17.34 0.28 18.92
N ALA A 515 18.35 0.25 19.78
CA ALA A 515 18.58 -0.86 20.72
C ALA A 515 17.54 -0.88 21.85
N GLN A 516 17.20 0.29 22.42
CA GLN A 516 16.08 0.44 23.35
C GLN A 516 14.77 0.00 22.70
N LEU A 517 14.54 0.40 21.44
CA LEU A 517 13.39 -0.06 20.67
C LEU A 517 13.39 -1.57 20.47
N GLN A 518 14.53 -2.20 20.14
CA GLN A 518 14.63 -3.66 20.01
C GLN A 518 14.36 -4.40 21.33
N GLN A 519 14.72 -3.81 22.48
CA GLN A 519 14.40 -4.36 23.79
C GLN A 519 12.89 -4.25 24.09
N ASN A 520 12.27 -3.10 23.83
CA ASN A 520 10.83 -2.90 23.98
C ASN A 520 10.02 -3.75 22.98
N VAL A 521 10.51 -3.91 21.75
CA VAL A 521 9.89 -4.76 20.71
C VAL A 521 10.00 -6.24 21.05
N LYS A 522 11.07 -6.72 21.69
CA LYS A 522 11.11 -8.09 22.23
C LYS A 522 10.02 -8.33 23.26
N VAL A 523 9.83 -7.41 24.22
CA VAL A 523 8.73 -7.49 25.19
C VAL A 523 7.36 -7.42 24.49
N ALA A 524 7.23 -6.60 23.44
CA ALA A 524 5.99 -6.52 22.66
C ALA A 524 5.71 -7.81 21.86
N ASP A 525 6.73 -8.43 21.24
CA ASP A 525 6.62 -9.69 20.51
C ASP A 525 6.34 -10.88 21.46
N GLU A 526 6.84 -10.85 22.70
CA GLU A 526 6.48 -11.79 23.77
C GLU A 526 5.03 -11.58 24.29
N LEU A 527 4.44 -10.40 24.10
CA LEU A 527 3.01 -10.13 24.34
C LEU A 527 2.12 -10.39 23.11
N LYS A 528 2.67 -10.62 21.91
CA LYS A 528 1.86 -10.95 20.73
C LYS A 528 1.33 -12.38 20.84
N PRO A 529 0.08 -12.64 20.45
CA PRO A 529 -0.44 -14.00 20.36
C PRO A 529 0.39 -14.81 19.36
N HIS A 530 0.81 -16.01 19.76
CA HIS A 530 1.56 -16.93 18.92
C HIS A 530 0.65 -18.07 18.43
N PHE A 531 0.68 -18.34 17.13
CA PHE A 531 -0.08 -19.44 16.51
C PHE A 531 0.83 -20.51 15.94
N ARG A 532 0.62 -21.77 16.33
CA ARG A 532 1.18 -22.95 15.67
C ARG A 532 0.34 -23.27 14.44
N VAL A 533 0.92 -23.09 13.26
CA VAL A 533 0.24 -23.22 11.97
C VAL A 533 0.62 -24.54 11.34
N THR A 534 -0.34 -25.47 11.26
CA THR A 534 -0.17 -26.69 10.46
C THR A 534 -0.51 -26.44 9.00
N THR A 535 0.20 -27.11 8.10
CA THR A 535 -0.01 -27.02 6.65
C THR A 535 0.39 -28.31 5.92
N ILE A 536 0.14 -28.36 4.61
CA ILE A 536 0.42 -29.53 3.75
C ILE A 536 1.21 -29.10 2.50
N MET A 537 2.16 -29.95 2.08
CA MET A 537 3.10 -29.65 0.98
C MET A 537 2.43 -29.80 -0.39
N GLU A 538 1.79 -28.73 -0.88
CA GLU A 538 0.98 -28.70 -2.10
C GLU A 538 1.30 -27.47 -2.96
N ARG A 539 1.57 -27.65 -4.25
CA ARG A 539 1.99 -26.56 -5.16
C ARG A 539 0.78 -25.80 -5.74
N PRO A 540 0.85 -24.47 -5.94
CA PRO A 540 1.91 -23.53 -5.57
C PRO A 540 1.67 -22.89 -4.18
N TYR A 541 0.91 -23.54 -3.30
CA TYR A 541 0.43 -23.00 -2.04
C TYR A 541 1.52 -23.01 -0.95
N VAL A 542 2.18 -24.15 -0.77
CA VAL A 542 3.31 -24.35 0.16
C VAL A 542 4.34 -25.28 -0.47
N MET A 543 5.58 -24.80 -0.53
CA MET A 543 6.74 -25.42 -1.14
C MET A 543 7.96 -25.19 -0.25
N LEU A 544 8.98 -26.04 -0.36
CA LEU A 544 10.29 -25.78 0.25
C LEU A 544 11.13 -24.94 -0.72
N LYS A 545 11.76 -23.89 -0.19
CA LYS A 545 12.75 -23.09 -0.95
C LYS A 545 13.91 -23.98 -1.41
N LYS A 546 14.53 -23.68 -2.54
CA LYS A 546 15.66 -24.48 -3.09
C LYS A 546 16.83 -24.65 -2.12
N ASN A 547 17.05 -23.67 -1.25
CA ASN A 547 18.07 -23.64 -0.21
C ASN A 547 17.48 -23.85 1.21
N HIS A 548 16.39 -24.61 1.35
CA HIS A 548 15.74 -24.86 2.64
C HIS A 548 16.67 -25.48 3.71
N PHE A 549 17.72 -26.21 3.32
CA PHE A 549 18.72 -26.77 4.24
C PHE A 549 19.57 -25.71 4.96
N GLU A 550 19.60 -24.47 4.47
CA GLU A 550 20.35 -23.35 5.04
C GLU A 550 19.46 -22.40 5.87
N LEU A 551 18.14 -22.67 5.90
CA LEU A 551 17.12 -21.75 6.40
C LEU A 551 16.33 -22.39 7.55
N ASN A 552 16.48 -21.84 8.75
CA ASN A 552 15.78 -22.31 9.94
C ASN A 552 14.31 -21.83 9.99
N GLU A 553 13.49 -22.55 10.77
CA GLU A 553 12.13 -22.15 11.16
C GLU A 553 11.22 -21.85 9.94
N ASN A 554 10.41 -20.79 10.00
CA ASN A 554 9.44 -20.43 8.97
C ASN A 554 10.08 -20.13 7.60
N ASN A 555 11.36 -19.70 7.59
CA ASN A 555 12.03 -19.23 6.38
C ASN A 555 12.28 -20.34 5.34
N GLN A 556 12.19 -21.61 5.71
CA GLN A 556 12.36 -22.74 4.78
C GLN A 556 11.23 -22.85 3.73
N PHE A 557 10.05 -22.28 4.01
CA PHE A 557 8.86 -22.40 3.17
C PHE A 557 8.67 -21.21 2.22
N GLU A 558 8.03 -21.45 1.07
CA GLU A 558 7.56 -20.43 0.13
C GLU A 558 6.24 -20.87 -0.53
N GLY A 559 5.47 -19.95 -1.10
CA GLY A 559 4.22 -20.23 -1.80
C GLY A 559 3.08 -19.29 -1.41
N PHE A 560 1.95 -19.40 -2.11
CA PHE A 560 0.80 -18.51 -1.95
C PHE A 560 0.24 -18.44 -0.52
N CYS A 561 0.19 -19.57 0.21
CA CYS A 561 -0.30 -19.60 1.58
C CYS A 561 0.70 -19.00 2.58
N ILE A 562 2.00 -19.07 2.28
CA ILE A 562 3.07 -18.44 3.09
C ILE A 562 3.01 -16.92 2.92
N ASP A 563 2.96 -16.46 1.66
CA ASP A 563 2.80 -15.07 1.24
C ASP A 563 1.54 -14.39 1.83
N LEU A 564 0.49 -15.17 2.12
CA LEU A 564 -0.77 -14.71 2.71
C LEU A 564 -0.71 -14.69 4.25
N LEU A 565 -0.03 -15.67 4.86
CA LEU A 565 0.18 -15.74 6.31
C LEU A 565 1.10 -14.61 6.81
N GLU A 566 2.15 -14.29 6.05
CA GLU A 566 3.06 -13.16 6.34
C GLU A 566 2.32 -11.82 6.33
N GLU A 567 1.46 -11.58 5.33
CA GLU A 567 0.62 -10.37 5.23
C GLU A 567 -0.37 -10.28 6.42
N LEU A 568 -1.07 -11.39 6.73
CA LEU A 568 -2.01 -11.46 7.85
C LEU A 568 -1.33 -11.23 9.21
N SER A 569 -0.12 -11.79 9.40
CA SER A 569 0.68 -11.61 10.61
C SER A 569 1.13 -10.16 10.79
N SER A 570 1.54 -9.51 9.70
CA SER A 570 1.90 -8.09 9.69
C SER A 570 0.72 -7.18 10.06
N ASP A 571 -0.44 -7.38 9.42
CA ASP A 571 -1.61 -6.52 9.62
C ASP A 571 -2.37 -6.76 10.93
N LEU A 572 -2.41 -8.00 11.42
CA LEU A 572 -3.16 -8.38 12.63
C LEU A 572 -2.27 -8.52 13.87
N GLY A 573 -0.96 -8.35 13.74
CA GLY A 573 -0.02 -8.24 14.85
C GLY A 573 0.19 -9.52 15.65
N PHE A 574 0.10 -10.70 15.03
CA PHE A 574 0.37 -12.00 15.67
C PHE A 574 1.70 -12.60 15.21
N THR A 575 2.32 -13.45 16.03
CA THR A 575 3.49 -14.26 15.63
C THR A 575 3.03 -15.69 15.30
N TYR A 576 3.84 -16.45 14.55
CA TYR A 576 3.49 -17.82 14.16
C TYR A 576 4.70 -18.72 13.99
N SER A 577 4.46 -20.04 14.09
CA SER A 577 5.41 -21.10 13.74
C SER A 577 4.75 -22.07 12.76
N ILE A 578 5.43 -22.45 11.67
CA ILE A 578 4.88 -23.34 10.63
C ILE A 578 5.43 -24.76 10.81
N HIS A 579 4.54 -25.76 10.83
CA HIS A 579 4.90 -27.17 10.68
C HIS A 579 4.06 -27.87 9.60
N VAL A 580 4.57 -28.99 9.09
CA VAL A 580 3.88 -29.82 8.10
C VAL A 580 3.14 -30.95 8.80
N VAL A 581 1.88 -31.18 8.41
CA VAL A 581 1.00 -32.21 8.97
C VAL A 581 1.62 -33.61 8.87
N ARG A 582 1.69 -34.33 9.99
CA ARG A 582 2.55 -35.53 10.12
C ARG A 582 2.15 -36.72 9.24
N ASP A 583 0.85 -36.88 8.98
CA ASP A 583 0.32 -38.00 8.17
C ASP A 583 0.11 -37.64 6.69
N ASN A 584 0.45 -36.40 6.30
CA ASN A 584 0.23 -35.81 4.98
C ASN A 584 -1.24 -35.88 4.49
N LYS A 585 -2.22 -35.68 5.39
CA LYS A 585 -3.66 -35.63 5.05
C LYS A 585 -4.33 -34.30 5.42
N TYR A 586 -5.39 -33.99 4.67
CA TYR A 586 -6.28 -32.87 4.94
C TYR A 586 -7.20 -33.08 6.16
N GLY A 587 -7.50 -34.34 6.51
CA GLY A 587 -8.34 -34.70 7.64
C GLY A 587 -9.79 -35.05 7.31
N ASN A 588 -10.22 -36.22 7.80
CA ASN A 588 -11.58 -36.78 7.72
C ASN A 588 -11.89 -37.52 9.03
N ASP A 589 -13.19 -37.71 9.35
CA ASP A 589 -13.60 -38.67 10.39
C ASP A 589 -13.34 -40.10 9.89
N VAL A 590 -12.45 -40.82 10.58
CA VAL A 590 -11.92 -42.12 10.14
C VAL A 590 -12.91 -43.27 10.40
N TYR A 591 -13.73 -43.17 11.45
CA TYR A 591 -14.60 -44.26 11.90
C TYR A 591 -16.09 -43.86 12.00
N GLY A 592 -16.45 -42.61 11.72
CA GLY A 592 -17.80 -42.07 11.89
C GLY A 592 -18.16 -41.84 13.37
N ASN A 593 -17.16 -41.73 14.23
CA ASN A 593 -17.28 -41.60 15.69
C ASN A 593 -16.73 -40.26 16.22
N GLY A 594 -16.32 -39.35 15.33
CA GLY A 594 -15.73 -38.06 15.67
C GLY A 594 -14.21 -38.06 15.87
N THR A 595 -13.48 -39.15 15.60
CA THR A 595 -12.00 -39.11 15.58
C THR A 595 -11.49 -38.70 14.20
N TRP A 596 -10.80 -37.57 14.13
CA TRP A 596 -10.28 -37.00 12.88
C TRP A 596 -8.80 -37.27 12.68
N ASP A 597 -8.41 -37.52 11.42
CA ASP A 597 -7.01 -37.54 10.99
C ASP A 597 -6.56 -36.19 10.39
N GLY A 598 -5.31 -36.11 9.90
CA GLY A 598 -4.76 -34.95 9.23
C GLY A 598 -4.79 -33.64 10.02
N MET A 599 -4.82 -32.53 9.29
CA MET A 599 -4.77 -31.16 9.83
C MET A 599 -5.91 -30.84 10.82
N ILE A 600 -7.05 -31.54 10.76
CA ILE A 600 -8.13 -31.39 11.77
C ILE A 600 -7.77 -32.15 13.04
N GLY A 601 -7.22 -33.35 12.94
CA GLY A 601 -6.68 -34.08 14.09
C GLY A 601 -5.64 -33.24 14.85
N GLU A 602 -4.75 -32.54 14.15
CA GLU A 602 -3.77 -31.65 14.79
C GLU A 602 -4.39 -30.43 15.50
N ILE A 603 -5.49 -29.84 15.01
CA ILE A 603 -6.26 -28.85 15.78
C ILE A 603 -6.92 -29.51 17.02
N LEU A 604 -7.67 -30.59 16.83
CA LEU A 604 -8.47 -31.19 17.90
C LEU A 604 -7.62 -31.84 19.02
N ASN A 605 -6.38 -32.24 18.71
CA ASN A 605 -5.40 -32.71 19.68
C ASN A 605 -4.62 -31.55 20.34
N GLY A 606 -4.85 -30.31 19.95
CA GLY A 606 -4.12 -29.14 20.45
C GLY A 606 -2.65 -29.09 20.02
N GLU A 607 -2.29 -29.74 18.91
CA GLU A 607 -0.92 -29.69 18.32
C GLU A 607 -0.74 -28.46 17.42
N ALA A 608 -1.81 -27.99 16.79
CA ALA A 608 -1.88 -26.78 15.96
C ALA A 608 -3.04 -25.88 16.42
N ASP A 609 -2.89 -24.57 16.25
CA ASP A 609 -3.90 -23.55 16.60
C ASP A 609 -4.64 -23.04 15.35
N MET A 610 -4.03 -23.20 14.17
CA MET A 610 -4.54 -22.71 12.89
C MET A 610 -4.09 -23.61 11.72
N VAL A 611 -4.92 -23.71 10.68
CA VAL A 611 -4.61 -24.39 9.41
C VAL A 611 -4.54 -23.36 8.29
N VAL A 612 -3.36 -23.18 7.69
CA VAL A 612 -3.16 -22.29 6.53
C VAL A 612 -2.61 -23.10 5.36
N ALA A 613 -3.53 -23.57 4.53
CA ALA A 613 -3.30 -24.54 3.46
C ALA A 613 -4.37 -24.34 2.34
N PRO A 614 -4.27 -25.03 1.18
CA PRO A 614 -5.40 -25.20 0.27
C PRO A 614 -6.49 -26.07 0.91
N PHE A 615 -7.19 -25.50 1.90
CA PHE A 615 -8.04 -26.25 2.82
C PHE A 615 -9.53 -25.98 2.59
N THR A 616 -10.17 -26.93 1.92
CA THR A 616 -11.55 -26.80 1.46
C THR A 616 -12.53 -26.90 2.62
N ALA A 617 -13.28 -25.81 2.84
CA ALA A 617 -14.38 -25.77 3.78
C ALA A 617 -15.51 -26.71 3.31
N ASN A 618 -15.98 -27.59 4.21
CA ASN A 618 -17.13 -28.45 3.96
C ASN A 618 -17.96 -28.62 5.25
N PHE A 619 -19.17 -29.16 5.12
CA PHE A 619 -20.12 -29.28 6.23
C PHE A 619 -19.54 -30.03 7.42
N ARG A 620 -19.04 -31.27 7.22
CA ARG A 620 -18.47 -32.11 8.29
C ARG A 620 -17.29 -31.47 9.01
N ARG A 621 -16.43 -30.74 8.28
CA ARG A 621 -15.30 -30.02 8.87
C ARG A 621 -15.78 -28.84 9.71
N ALA A 622 -16.78 -28.10 9.24
CA ALA A 622 -17.42 -27.03 10.00
C ALA A 622 -18.23 -27.52 11.22
N GLU A 623 -18.51 -28.82 11.34
CA GLU A 623 -19.04 -29.41 12.58
C GLU A 623 -18.00 -29.45 13.71
N VAL A 624 -16.68 -29.36 13.42
CA VAL A 624 -15.60 -29.53 14.42
C VAL A 624 -14.58 -28.39 14.49
N VAL A 625 -14.35 -27.63 13.42
CA VAL A 625 -13.45 -26.46 13.38
C VAL A 625 -14.13 -25.26 12.73
N ASP A 626 -13.78 -24.06 13.16
CA ASP A 626 -14.35 -22.83 12.57
C ASP A 626 -13.53 -22.40 11.36
N PHE A 627 -14.21 -21.99 10.28
CA PHE A 627 -13.59 -21.51 9.05
C PHE A 627 -13.75 -19.99 8.89
N THR A 628 -12.70 -19.33 8.41
CA THR A 628 -12.79 -17.95 7.93
C THR A 628 -13.69 -17.86 6.68
N LYS A 629 -14.05 -16.63 6.28
CA LYS A 629 -14.51 -16.42 4.89
C LYS A 629 -13.45 -16.94 3.91
N PRO A 630 -13.87 -17.56 2.79
CA PRO A 630 -12.94 -18.23 1.88
C PRO A 630 -12.07 -17.19 1.17
N PHE A 631 -10.75 -17.41 1.17
CA PHE A 631 -9.79 -16.52 0.52
C PHE A 631 -9.73 -16.76 -1.00
N LEU A 632 -9.91 -18.00 -1.45
CA LEU A 632 -10.07 -18.38 -2.86
C LEU A 632 -11.37 -19.16 -3.08
N SER A 633 -12.12 -18.79 -4.11
CA SER A 633 -13.31 -19.52 -4.60
C SER A 633 -12.93 -20.51 -5.69
N LEU A 634 -13.52 -21.70 -5.68
CA LEU A 634 -13.17 -22.82 -6.56
C LEU A 634 -14.36 -23.78 -6.77
N GLY A 635 -14.21 -24.72 -7.70
CA GLY A 635 -15.10 -25.89 -7.81
C GLY A 635 -14.33 -27.15 -8.18
N ILE A 636 -15.04 -28.26 -8.33
CA ILE A 636 -14.45 -29.51 -8.84
C ILE A 636 -14.41 -29.42 -10.38
N SER A 637 -13.33 -29.85 -11.03
CA SER A 637 -13.28 -29.93 -12.49
C SER A 637 -12.40 -31.09 -12.96
N ILE A 638 -12.44 -31.36 -14.26
CA ILE A 638 -11.89 -32.58 -14.88
C ILE A 638 -10.56 -32.25 -15.55
N LEU A 639 -9.46 -32.77 -15.00
CA LEU A 639 -8.15 -32.73 -15.65
C LEU A 639 -8.01 -33.94 -16.58
N PHE A 640 -7.65 -33.71 -17.83
CA PHE A 640 -7.37 -34.76 -18.81
C PHE A 640 -6.18 -34.36 -19.70
N LYS A 641 -5.54 -35.33 -20.35
CA LYS A 641 -4.50 -35.03 -21.34
C LYS A 641 -5.10 -34.66 -22.68
N ILE A 642 -4.47 -33.71 -23.37
CA ILE A 642 -4.78 -33.43 -24.77
C ILE A 642 -4.33 -34.66 -25.58
N PRO A 643 -5.23 -35.32 -26.32
CA PRO A 643 -4.84 -36.43 -27.18
C PRO A 643 -3.95 -35.90 -28.31
N ALA A 644 -2.84 -36.59 -28.59
CA ALA A 644 -1.97 -36.26 -29.71
C ALA A 644 -2.78 -36.24 -31.03
N ASP A 645 -2.46 -35.30 -31.92
CA ASP A 645 -3.28 -35.01 -33.10
C ASP A 645 -3.60 -36.27 -33.92
N ARG A 646 -4.90 -36.58 -33.99
CA ARG A 646 -5.40 -37.69 -34.81
C ARG A 646 -5.08 -37.38 -36.27
N GLN A 647 -4.20 -38.17 -36.86
CA GLN A 647 -3.86 -38.07 -38.28
C GLN A 647 -5.14 -38.12 -39.13
N PRO A 648 -5.29 -37.23 -40.14
CA PRO A 648 -6.51 -37.16 -40.94
C PRO A 648 -6.67 -38.43 -41.78
N ASP A 649 -7.90 -38.94 -41.85
CA ASP A 649 -8.23 -40.12 -42.66
C ASP A 649 -7.93 -39.87 -44.16
N LEU A 650 -7.55 -40.91 -44.91
CA LEU A 650 -7.14 -40.83 -46.33
C LEU A 650 -8.10 -40.04 -47.25
N PHE A 651 -9.40 -40.04 -46.94
CA PHE A 651 -10.45 -39.35 -47.70
C PHE A 651 -10.84 -37.97 -47.13
N SER A 652 -10.00 -37.37 -46.26
CA SER A 652 -10.34 -36.10 -45.58
C SER A 652 -10.63 -34.92 -46.54
N PHE A 653 -10.15 -34.97 -47.78
CA PHE A 653 -10.50 -33.99 -48.82
C PHE A 653 -12.00 -34.02 -49.21
N MET A 654 -12.75 -35.09 -48.92
CA MET A 654 -14.20 -35.17 -49.15
C MET A 654 -15.04 -34.53 -48.04
N ASN A 655 -14.48 -34.38 -46.83
CA ASN A 655 -15.15 -33.83 -45.65
C ASN A 655 -15.71 -32.38 -45.77
N PRO A 656 -15.18 -31.46 -46.61
CA PRO A 656 -15.73 -30.11 -46.79
C PRO A 656 -17.18 -30.04 -47.28
N LEU A 657 -17.73 -31.16 -47.80
CA LEU A 657 -19.14 -31.32 -48.16
C LEU A 657 -19.69 -32.62 -47.56
N THR A 658 -20.89 -32.58 -46.99
CA THR A 658 -21.51 -33.78 -46.43
C THR A 658 -21.88 -34.78 -47.54
N VAL A 659 -21.92 -36.08 -47.21
CA VAL A 659 -22.32 -37.16 -48.13
C VAL A 659 -23.69 -36.90 -48.78
N LYS A 660 -24.60 -36.21 -48.08
CA LYS A 660 -25.90 -35.77 -48.62
C LYS A 660 -25.73 -34.79 -49.80
N ILE A 661 -24.81 -33.83 -49.69
CA ILE A 661 -24.53 -32.86 -50.76
C ILE A 661 -23.84 -33.57 -51.94
N TRP A 662 -22.90 -34.49 -51.68
CA TRP A 662 -22.29 -35.31 -52.73
C TRP A 662 -23.33 -36.13 -53.52
N ALA A 663 -24.33 -36.72 -52.83
CA ALA A 663 -25.45 -37.40 -53.49
C ALA A 663 -26.32 -36.44 -54.33
N CYS A 664 -26.62 -35.24 -53.81
CA CYS A 664 -27.34 -34.21 -54.59
C CYS A 664 -26.56 -33.74 -55.83
N ILE A 665 -25.24 -33.63 -55.76
CA ILE A 665 -24.38 -33.30 -56.91
C ILE A 665 -24.44 -34.40 -57.97
N PHE A 666 -24.34 -35.68 -57.57
CA PHE A 666 -24.49 -36.82 -58.48
C PHE A 666 -25.87 -36.84 -59.16
N LEU A 667 -26.94 -36.62 -58.39
CA LEU A 667 -28.30 -36.51 -58.93
C LEU A 667 -28.44 -35.32 -59.90
N ALA A 668 -27.84 -34.17 -59.60
CA ALA A 668 -27.84 -33.01 -60.50
C ALA A 668 -27.10 -33.30 -61.82
N ILE A 669 -25.94 -33.97 -61.78
CA ILE A 669 -25.19 -34.37 -62.98
C ILE A 669 -26.04 -35.32 -63.85
N THR A 670 -26.66 -36.34 -63.26
CA THR A 670 -27.49 -37.30 -64.00
C THR A 670 -28.76 -36.64 -64.56
N GLY A 671 -29.44 -35.80 -63.78
CA GLY A 671 -30.63 -35.06 -64.19
C GLY A 671 -30.36 -34.08 -65.32
N LEU A 672 -29.25 -33.33 -65.26
CA LEU A 672 -28.83 -32.46 -66.36
C LEU A 672 -28.40 -33.25 -67.59
N THR A 673 -27.66 -34.36 -67.42
CA THR A 673 -27.25 -35.22 -68.54
C THR A 673 -28.48 -35.71 -69.31
N LEU A 674 -29.51 -36.16 -68.61
CA LEU A 674 -30.79 -36.57 -69.21
C LEU A 674 -31.53 -35.39 -69.83
N GLY A 675 -31.64 -34.25 -69.12
CA GLY A 675 -32.34 -33.05 -69.59
C GLY A 675 -31.72 -32.46 -70.87
N MET A 676 -30.40 -32.29 -70.89
CA MET A 676 -29.67 -31.84 -72.08
C MET A 676 -29.75 -32.85 -73.23
N PHE A 677 -29.65 -34.15 -72.95
CA PHE A 677 -29.85 -35.19 -73.96
C PHE A 677 -31.25 -35.12 -74.59
N CYS A 678 -32.31 -35.03 -73.80
CA CYS A 678 -33.68 -34.90 -74.30
C CYS A 678 -33.90 -33.60 -75.08
N VAL A 679 -33.49 -32.44 -74.53
CA VAL A 679 -33.69 -31.13 -75.19
C VAL A 679 -32.86 -31.01 -76.46
N ALA A 680 -31.63 -31.53 -76.50
CA ALA A 680 -30.81 -31.52 -77.72
C ALA A 680 -31.36 -32.44 -78.82
N ARG A 681 -32.10 -33.51 -78.49
CA ARG A 681 -32.79 -34.35 -79.48
C ARG A 681 -34.07 -33.71 -80.02
N VAL A 682 -34.85 -33.06 -79.15
CA VAL A 682 -36.12 -32.40 -79.53
C VAL A 682 -35.89 -31.07 -80.26
N THR A 683 -34.83 -30.33 -79.93
CA THR A 683 -34.58 -29.00 -80.53
C THR A 683 -33.93 -29.12 -81.91
N PRO A 684 -34.55 -28.68 -83.02
CA PRO A 684 -34.01 -28.87 -84.37
C PRO A 684 -32.67 -28.13 -84.58
N TYR A 685 -32.44 -27.04 -83.86
CA TYR A 685 -31.23 -26.21 -84.00
C TYR A 685 -29.93 -26.80 -83.43
N GLU A 686 -29.98 -27.97 -82.77
CA GLU A 686 -28.77 -28.73 -82.34
C GLU A 686 -28.35 -29.82 -83.32
N TRP A 687 -29.16 -30.10 -84.34
CA TRP A 687 -28.87 -31.11 -85.34
C TRP A 687 -27.98 -30.51 -86.44
N ASN A 688 -26.72 -30.95 -86.49
CA ASN A 688 -25.73 -30.45 -87.45
C ASN A 688 -25.84 -31.21 -88.78
N LEU A 689 -26.00 -30.48 -89.88
CA LEU A 689 -25.64 -30.98 -91.21
C LEU A 689 -24.11 -31.11 -91.26
N ASN A 690 -23.59 -32.32 -91.05
CA ASN A 690 -22.19 -32.61 -91.32
C ASN A 690 -22.01 -32.88 -92.83
N PHE A 691 -21.49 -31.89 -93.55
CA PHE A 691 -20.94 -32.11 -94.89
C PHE A 691 -19.68 -32.98 -94.76
N SER A 692 -19.83 -34.29 -94.92
CA SER A 692 -18.74 -35.26 -94.81
C SER A 692 -17.88 -35.29 -96.09
N CYS A 693 -17.25 -34.15 -96.40
CA CYS A 693 -16.43 -33.95 -97.60
C CYS A 693 -15.05 -34.66 -97.53
N CYS A 694 -14.74 -35.36 -96.43
CA CYS A 694 -13.38 -35.78 -96.07
C CYS A 694 -13.26 -37.24 -95.59
N THR A 695 -13.97 -38.19 -96.22
CA THR A 695 -13.62 -39.63 -96.13
C THR A 695 -12.65 -40.10 -97.22
N ALA A 696 -12.33 -39.23 -98.20
CA ALA A 696 -11.49 -39.55 -99.36
C ALA A 696 -9.99 -39.82 -99.06
N HIS A 697 -9.51 -39.59 -97.82
CA HIS A 697 -8.08 -39.68 -97.47
C HIS A 697 -7.78 -40.42 -96.17
N GLN A 698 -8.02 -41.74 -96.16
CA GLN A 698 -7.17 -42.68 -95.41
C GLN A 698 -7.07 -44.03 -96.16
N PRO A 699 -5.85 -44.58 -96.38
CA PRO A 699 -5.68 -45.76 -97.20
C PRO A 699 -6.01 -47.04 -96.44
N TYR A 700 -7.22 -47.56 -96.65
CA TYR A 700 -7.57 -48.95 -96.42
C TYR A 700 -7.78 -49.62 -97.80
N PRO A 701 -7.16 -50.78 -98.08
CA PRO A 701 -7.45 -51.51 -99.32
C PRO A 701 -8.89 -52.03 -99.30
N ASP A 702 -9.51 -52.17 -100.46
CA ASP A 702 -10.87 -52.72 -100.63
C ASP A 702 -12.00 -51.80 -100.10
N ALA A 703 -11.85 -50.48 -100.27
CA ALA A 703 -12.95 -49.51 -100.19
C ALA A 703 -13.45 -49.16 -101.61
N ASP A 704 -14.70 -49.49 -101.91
CA ASP A 704 -15.28 -49.39 -103.25
C ASP A 704 -15.74 -47.96 -103.62
N TYR A 705 -15.79 -47.63 -104.91
CA TYR A 705 -15.95 -46.25 -105.39
C TYR A 705 -17.43 -45.90 -105.68
N SER A 706 -18.12 -45.29 -104.71
CA SER A 706 -19.53 -44.90 -104.83
C SER A 706 -19.76 -43.56 -105.55
N ASP A 707 -20.90 -43.44 -106.23
CA ASP A 707 -21.29 -42.32 -107.11
C ASP A 707 -21.28 -40.93 -106.44
N PRO A 708 -20.89 -39.83 -107.14
CA PRO A 708 -20.82 -38.48 -106.56
C PRO A 708 -22.18 -37.90 -106.10
N ASP A 709 -23.28 -38.29 -106.74
CA ASP A 709 -24.62 -37.71 -106.50
C ASP A 709 -25.34 -38.28 -105.26
N GLN A 710 -24.73 -39.22 -104.52
CA GLN A 710 -25.29 -39.77 -103.28
C GLN A 710 -24.37 -39.55 -102.06
N VAL A 711 -24.05 -38.30 -101.75
CA VAL A 711 -23.54 -37.93 -100.41
C VAL A 711 -24.71 -37.90 -99.42
N PRO A 712 -24.83 -38.87 -98.47
CA PRO A 712 -25.89 -38.82 -97.47
C PRO A 712 -25.64 -37.64 -96.53
N VAL A 713 -26.59 -36.69 -96.49
CA VAL A 713 -26.59 -35.59 -95.52
C VAL A 713 -26.90 -36.16 -94.13
N LEU A 714 -25.89 -36.69 -93.47
CA LEU A 714 -26.03 -37.34 -92.17
C LEU A 714 -26.27 -36.27 -91.09
N LEU A 715 -27.55 -36.07 -90.77
CA LEU A 715 -27.98 -35.15 -89.74
C LEU A 715 -27.50 -35.65 -88.38
N SER A 716 -26.44 -35.03 -87.87
CA SER A 716 -25.63 -35.52 -86.76
C SER A 716 -25.84 -34.70 -85.50
N ASN A 717 -25.97 -35.36 -84.35
CA ASN A 717 -26.21 -34.71 -83.07
C ASN A 717 -25.15 -35.14 -82.06
N ASN A 718 -24.28 -34.21 -81.68
CA ASN A 718 -23.12 -34.49 -80.83
C ASN A 718 -23.51 -34.85 -79.38
N TYR A 719 -24.75 -34.53 -78.97
CA TYR A 719 -25.34 -34.93 -77.69
C TYR A 719 -25.81 -36.39 -77.73
N SER A 720 -24.82 -37.29 -77.62
CA SER A 720 -25.01 -38.65 -77.09
C SER A 720 -25.03 -38.62 -75.57
N PHE A 721 -25.62 -39.61 -74.90
CA PHE A 721 -25.70 -39.66 -73.42
C PHE A 721 -24.30 -39.55 -72.77
N PHE A 722 -23.33 -40.34 -73.22
CA PHE A 722 -21.96 -40.30 -72.71
C PHE A 722 -21.23 -39.00 -73.05
N ASN A 723 -21.43 -38.44 -74.24
CA ASN A 723 -20.87 -37.13 -74.63
C ASN A 723 -21.45 -36.01 -73.76
N THR A 724 -22.74 -36.07 -73.44
CA THR A 724 -23.44 -35.09 -72.59
C THR A 724 -22.99 -35.22 -71.14
N LEU A 725 -22.78 -36.44 -70.65
CA LEU A 725 -22.17 -36.69 -69.34
C LEU A 725 -20.75 -36.14 -69.27
N TRP A 726 -19.94 -36.36 -70.32
CA TRP A 726 -18.59 -35.80 -70.45
C TRP A 726 -18.59 -34.27 -70.46
N TYR A 727 -19.53 -33.63 -71.18
CA TYR A 727 -19.74 -32.18 -71.16
C TYR A 727 -20.09 -31.68 -69.74
N CYS A 728 -21.01 -32.34 -69.03
CA CYS A 728 -21.39 -31.96 -67.66
C CYS A 728 -20.22 -32.10 -66.67
N MET A 729 -19.46 -33.20 -66.75
CA MET A 729 -18.29 -33.44 -65.90
C MET A 729 -17.13 -32.47 -66.21
N SER A 730 -16.84 -32.23 -67.49
CA SER A 730 -15.75 -31.33 -67.91
C SER A 730 -16.03 -29.90 -67.46
N THR A 731 -17.24 -29.39 -67.72
CA THR A 731 -17.65 -28.03 -67.32
C THR A 731 -17.62 -27.83 -65.81
N MET A 732 -18.04 -28.83 -65.02
CA MET A 732 -17.91 -28.81 -63.55
C MET A 732 -16.44 -28.74 -63.08
N LEU A 733 -15.54 -29.46 -63.74
CA LEU A 733 -14.09 -29.43 -63.46
C LEU A 733 -13.39 -28.19 -64.05
N LYS A 734 -14.14 -27.22 -64.59
CA LYS A 734 -13.64 -26.03 -65.32
C LYS A 734 -12.83 -26.37 -66.60
N GLY A 735 -12.94 -27.60 -67.09
CA GLY A 735 -12.43 -28.02 -68.38
C GLY A 735 -13.36 -27.56 -69.51
N GLY A 736 -12.76 -27.20 -70.65
CA GLY A 736 -13.49 -26.99 -71.90
C GLY A 736 -14.04 -28.31 -72.46
N CYS A 737 -14.89 -28.21 -73.47
CA CYS A 737 -15.36 -29.35 -74.27
C CYS A 737 -15.39 -28.91 -75.74
N ASP A 738 -15.01 -29.81 -76.66
CA ASP A 738 -14.82 -29.49 -78.08
C ASP A 738 -16.13 -29.13 -78.82
N PHE A 739 -17.28 -29.36 -78.18
CA PHE A 739 -18.59 -28.92 -78.65
C PHE A 739 -19.35 -28.22 -77.52
N GLY A 740 -20.20 -27.25 -77.90
CA GLY A 740 -21.03 -26.48 -76.98
C GLY A 740 -22.40 -26.18 -77.58
N PRO A 741 -23.38 -25.76 -76.76
CA PRO A 741 -24.78 -25.64 -77.18
C PRO A 741 -24.99 -24.53 -78.21
N ARG A 742 -25.69 -24.86 -79.30
CA ARG A 742 -26.03 -23.94 -80.40
C ARG A 742 -27.38 -23.27 -80.18
N ALA A 743 -28.36 -24.02 -79.67
CA ALA A 743 -29.73 -23.55 -79.47
C ALA A 743 -29.90 -22.73 -78.18
N VAL A 744 -30.96 -21.91 -78.11
CA VAL A 744 -31.24 -21.08 -76.93
C VAL A 744 -31.67 -21.93 -75.73
N SER A 745 -32.42 -23.01 -75.96
CA SER A 745 -32.91 -23.94 -74.92
C SER A 745 -31.78 -24.67 -74.18
N THR A 746 -30.85 -25.24 -74.94
CA THR A 746 -29.64 -25.91 -74.43
C THR A 746 -28.64 -24.93 -73.83
N ARG A 747 -28.50 -23.71 -74.38
CA ARG A 747 -27.69 -22.63 -73.78
C ARG A 747 -28.25 -22.19 -72.42
N LEU A 748 -29.56 -22.15 -72.24
CA LEU A 748 -30.18 -21.83 -70.95
C LEU A 748 -29.88 -22.91 -69.89
N LEU A 749 -30.00 -24.19 -70.26
CA LEU A 749 -29.64 -25.33 -69.41
C LEU A 749 -28.14 -25.38 -69.08
N GLY A 750 -27.27 -25.16 -70.07
CA GLY A 750 -25.82 -25.07 -69.87
C GLY A 750 -25.42 -23.86 -69.02
N GLY A 751 -26.11 -22.73 -69.19
CA GLY A 751 -25.86 -21.50 -68.42
C GLY A 751 -26.29 -21.62 -66.95
N THR A 752 -27.45 -22.21 -66.66
CA THR A 752 -27.87 -22.46 -65.26
C THR A 752 -26.97 -23.50 -64.58
N TRP A 753 -26.52 -24.53 -65.31
CA TRP A 753 -25.50 -25.47 -64.84
C TRP A 753 -24.16 -24.80 -64.54
N TRP A 754 -23.72 -23.87 -65.40
CA TRP A 754 -22.46 -23.15 -65.21
C TRP A 754 -22.49 -22.25 -63.96
N VAL A 755 -23.61 -21.56 -63.70
CA VAL A 755 -23.82 -20.81 -62.45
C VAL A 755 -23.83 -21.74 -61.23
N PHE A 756 -24.55 -22.87 -61.30
CA PHE A 756 -24.59 -23.86 -60.22
C PHE A 756 -23.21 -24.45 -59.90
N THR A 757 -22.46 -24.87 -60.91
CA THR A 757 -21.11 -25.45 -60.73
C THR A 757 -20.10 -24.42 -60.23
N LEU A 758 -20.17 -23.16 -60.69
CA LEU A 758 -19.34 -22.07 -60.17
C LEU A 758 -19.55 -21.89 -58.65
N VAL A 759 -20.81 -21.84 -58.20
CA VAL A 759 -21.17 -21.71 -56.77
C VAL A 759 -20.68 -22.93 -55.97
N ILE A 760 -20.96 -24.15 -56.42
CA ILE A 760 -20.58 -25.39 -55.71
C ILE A 760 -19.06 -25.54 -55.61
N VAL A 761 -18.31 -25.28 -56.69
CA VAL A 761 -16.83 -25.38 -56.67
C VAL A 761 -16.23 -24.28 -55.80
N SER A 762 -16.78 -23.06 -55.84
CA SER A 762 -16.36 -21.97 -54.94
C SER A 762 -16.55 -22.34 -53.47
N ALA A 763 -17.75 -22.81 -53.10
CA ALA A 763 -18.07 -23.25 -51.74
C ALA A 763 -17.18 -24.41 -51.27
N TYR A 764 -16.90 -25.39 -52.13
CA TYR A 764 -15.95 -26.47 -51.84
C TYR A 764 -14.54 -25.92 -51.55
N THR A 765 -14.02 -25.01 -52.38
CA THR A 765 -12.69 -24.43 -52.16
C THR A 765 -12.60 -23.58 -50.89
N ALA A 766 -13.67 -22.84 -50.54
CA ALA A 766 -13.73 -22.08 -49.30
C ALA A 766 -13.78 -22.98 -48.06
N ASN A 767 -14.64 -24.01 -48.05
CA ASN A 767 -14.73 -24.96 -46.94
C ASN A 767 -13.45 -25.78 -46.78
N LEU A 768 -12.81 -26.19 -47.87
CA LEU A 768 -11.53 -26.92 -47.83
C LEU A 768 -10.42 -26.06 -47.20
N ALA A 769 -10.34 -24.78 -47.57
CA ALA A 769 -9.39 -23.85 -46.95
C ALA A 769 -9.67 -23.63 -45.45
N ALA A 770 -10.94 -23.53 -45.05
CA ALA A 770 -11.34 -23.40 -43.64
C ALA A 770 -11.02 -24.65 -42.81
N VAL A 771 -11.22 -25.86 -43.36
CA VAL A 771 -10.87 -27.12 -42.69
C VAL A 771 -9.35 -27.29 -42.56
N LEU A 772 -8.58 -26.97 -43.61
CA LEU A 772 -7.12 -27.10 -43.61
C LEU A 772 -6.40 -26.08 -42.70
N THR A 773 -7.07 -24.99 -42.30
CA THR A 773 -6.50 -23.96 -41.42
C THR A 773 -6.83 -24.15 -39.93
N VAL A 774 -7.76 -25.05 -39.58
CA VAL A 774 -8.26 -25.20 -38.20
C VAL A 774 -8.40 -26.68 -37.80
N SER A 775 -7.27 -27.36 -37.59
CA SER A 775 -7.22 -28.64 -36.89
C SER A 775 -7.45 -28.43 -35.38
N LYS A 776 -8.63 -28.84 -34.88
CA LYS A 776 -8.91 -28.89 -33.43
C LYS A 776 -8.72 -30.33 -32.93
N PRO A 777 -8.00 -30.57 -31.81
CA PRO A 777 -7.87 -31.90 -31.24
C PRO A 777 -9.24 -32.42 -30.79
N TYR A 778 -9.55 -33.66 -31.14
CA TYR A 778 -10.81 -34.31 -30.76
C TYR A 778 -10.73 -34.81 -29.32
N ILE A 779 -11.34 -34.06 -28.41
CA ILE A 779 -11.53 -34.47 -27.01
C ILE A 779 -12.83 -35.30 -26.91
N PRO A 780 -12.79 -36.55 -26.40
CA PRO A 780 -13.93 -37.49 -26.47
C PRO A 780 -15.04 -37.22 -25.45
N ILE A 781 -14.77 -36.44 -24.40
CA ILE A 781 -15.69 -36.07 -23.32
C ILE A 781 -15.81 -34.54 -23.26
N ARG A 782 -17.00 -34.01 -22.97
CA ARG A 782 -17.25 -32.56 -22.85
C ARG A 782 -17.68 -32.18 -21.44
N ASN A 783 -18.56 -32.98 -20.85
CA ASN A 783 -19.18 -32.78 -19.55
C ASN A 783 -18.97 -33.98 -18.62
N LEU A 784 -19.27 -33.78 -17.33
CA LEU A 784 -19.22 -34.84 -16.32
C LEU A 784 -20.16 -36.01 -16.66
N ASP A 785 -21.35 -35.73 -17.17
CA ASP A 785 -22.33 -36.77 -17.52
C ASP A 785 -21.87 -37.64 -18.70
N ASP A 786 -21.03 -37.12 -19.62
CA ASP A 786 -20.40 -37.95 -20.66
C ASP A 786 -19.45 -38.95 -20.00
N LEU A 787 -18.58 -38.46 -19.11
CA LEU A 787 -17.59 -39.24 -18.35
C LEU A 787 -18.26 -40.31 -17.47
N ALA A 788 -19.40 -39.98 -16.84
CA ALA A 788 -20.21 -40.88 -16.02
C ALA A 788 -20.95 -41.97 -16.82
N ASN A 789 -21.25 -41.73 -18.10
CA ASN A 789 -21.98 -42.68 -18.95
C ASN A 789 -21.08 -43.62 -19.76
N GLN A 790 -19.82 -43.24 -19.99
CA GLN A 790 -18.81 -44.09 -20.61
C GLN A 790 -17.99 -44.88 -19.56
N THR A 791 -17.23 -45.89 -20.02
CA THR A 791 -16.39 -46.75 -19.15
C THR A 791 -14.96 -46.98 -19.68
N LEU A 792 -14.59 -46.33 -20.79
CA LEU A 792 -13.31 -46.50 -21.51
C LEU A 792 -12.17 -45.66 -20.90
N ILE A 793 -12.51 -44.46 -20.44
CA ILE A 793 -11.67 -43.56 -19.66
C ILE A 793 -11.96 -43.85 -18.18
N SER A 794 -10.92 -44.18 -17.41
CA SER A 794 -11.05 -44.35 -15.96
C SER A 794 -11.01 -42.99 -15.27
N TYR A 795 -11.68 -42.83 -14.12
CA TYR A 795 -11.71 -41.57 -13.38
C TYR A 795 -11.69 -41.76 -11.87
N GLY A 796 -11.17 -40.78 -11.13
CA GLY A 796 -10.94 -40.86 -9.68
C GLY A 796 -10.54 -39.53 -9.04
N THR A 797 -10.29 -39.58 -7.73
CA THR A 797 -10.04 -38.43 -6.83
C THR A 797 -8.91 -38.74 -5.82
N ILE A 798 -8.47 -37.75 -5.00
CA ILE A 798 -7.63 -38.03 -3.82
C ILE A 798 -8.42 -38.88 -2.82
N LYS A 799 -7.82 -39.96 -2.32
CA LYS A 799 -8.35 -40.76 -1.21
C LYS A 799 -8.42 -39.91 0.07
N GLY A 800 -9.62 -39.64 0.58
CA GLY A 800 -9.82 -38.73 1.72
C GLY A 800 -9.75 -37.23 1.35
N GLY A 801 -9.92 -36.89 0.06
CA GLY A 801 -10.06 -35.50 -0.39
C GLY A 801 -11.50 -34.98 -0.31
N SER A 802 -11.65 -33.65 -0.30
CA SER A 802 -12.97 -32.97 -0.27
C SER A 802 -13.88 -33.36 -1.46
N THR A 803 -13.26 -33.79 -2.57
CA THR A 803 -13.93 -34.26 -3.78
C THR A 803 -14.42 -35.71 -3.65
N MET A 804 -13.68 -36.58 -2.96
CA MET A 804 -14.12 -37.96 -2.69
C MET A 804 -15.39 -37.97 -1.84
N GLN A 805 -15.37 -37.23 -0.73
CA GLN A 805 -16.53 -37.06 0.15
C GLN A 805 -17.73 -36.44 -0.58
N PHE A 806 -17.50 -35.45 -1.45
CA PHE A 806 -18.56 -34.83 -2.24
C PHE A 806 -19.31 -35.84 -3.12
N PHE A 807 -18.60 -36.76 -3.79
CA PHE A 807 -19.26 -37.81 -4.59
C PHE A 807 -19.95 -38.86 -3.71
N GLN A 808 -19.39 -39.19 -2.53
CA GLN A 808 -19.98 -40.11 -1.55
C GLN A 808 -21.28 -39.58 -0.93
N GLU A 809 -21.40 -38.28 -0.70
CA GLU A 809 -22.57 -37.64 -0.08
C GLU A 809 -23.61 -37.12 -1.10
N SER A 810 -23.28 -37.10 -2.40
CA SER A 810 -24.15 -36.52 -3.44
C SER A 810 -25.39 -37.36 -3.72
N ARG A 811 -26.52 -36.68 -3.97
CA ARG A 811 -27.79 -37.31 -4.38
C ARG A 811 -28.13 -37.16 -5.87
N ILE A 812 -27.20 -36.60 -6.66
CA ILE A 812 -27.38 -36.39 -8.10
C ILE A 812 -27.06 -37.70 -8.83
N ALA A 813 -27.96 -38.16 -9.72
CA ALA A 813 -27.89 -39.50 -10.30
C ALA A 813 -26.56 -39.83 -11.01
N SER A 814 -25.98 -38.89 -11.76
CA SER A 814 -24.66 -39.09 -12.38
C SER A 814 -23.53 -39.11 -11.36
N HIS A 815 -23.58 -38.30 -10.29
CA HIS A 815 -22.61 -38.34 -9.20
C HIS A 815 -22.65 -39.66 -8.42
N VAL A 816 -23.85 -40.19 -8.14
CA VAL A 816 -24.03 -41.50 -7.49
C VAL A 816 -23.45 -42.62 -8.36
N LYS A 817 -23.77 -42.64 -9.66
CA LYS A 817 -23.20 -43.58 -10.63
C LYS A 817 -21.67 -43.50 -10.72
N MET A 818 -21.10 -42.30 -10.65
CA MET A 818 -19.65 -42.11 -10.57
C MET A 818 -19.06 -42.60 -9.24
N TRP A 819 -19.76 -42.39 -8.12
CA TRP A 819 -19.32 -42.91 -6.82
C TRP A 819 -19.31 -44.44 -6.79
N GLU A 820 -20.36 -45.09 -7.29
CA GLU A 820 -20.42 -46.55 -7.44
C GLU A 820 -19.27 -47.08 -8.31
N TYR A 821 -19.00 -46.43 -9.45
CA TYR A 821 -17.86 -46.76 -10.31
C TYR A 821 -16.51 -46.61 -9.59
N MET A 822 -16.31 -45.53 -8.83
CA MET A 822 -15.05 -45.25 -8.15
C MET A 822 -14.82 -46.15 -6.93
N LYS A 823 -15.86 -46.42 -6.15
CA LYS A 823 -15.82 -47.19 -4.89
C LYS A 823 -15.20 -48.58 -5.08
N ASP A 824 -15.62 -49.29 -6.13
CA ASP A 824 -15.26 -50.69 -6.34
C ASP A 824 -14.01 -50.86 -7.25
N ARG A 825 -13.23 -49.79 -7.47
CA ARG A 825 -12.06 -49.77 -8.39
C ARG A 825 -10.82 -49.07 -7.79
N PRO A 826 -9.59 -49.49 -8.17
CA PRO A 826 -8.34 -48.85 -7.73
C PRO A 826 -8.05 -47.53 -8.49
N VAL A 827 -9.01 -46.60 -8.49
CA VAL A 827 -8.91 -45.32 -9.21
C VAL A 827 -8.28 -44.22 -8.39
N PHE A 828 -8.54 -44.18 -7.07
CA PHE A 828 -8.09 -43.13 -6.15
C PHE A 828 -6.56 -43.01 -6.07
N VAL A 829 -6.08 -41.81 -5.77
CA VAL A 829 -4.64 -41.47 -5.61
C VAL A 829 -4.32 -40.90 -4.22
N GLY A 830 -3.05 -40.93 -3.82
CA GLY A 830 -2.60 -40.42 -2.51
C GLY A 830 -2.32 -38.91 -2.48
N SER A 831 -1.97 -38.30 -3.62
CA SER A 831 -1.73 -36.85 -3.74
C SER A 831 -2.04 -36.33 -5.14
N ASN A 832 -2.17 -35.01 -5.29
CA ASN A 832 -2.45 -34.38 -6.59
C ASN A 832 -1.36 -34.69 -7.63
N ARG A 833 -0.08 -34.64 -7.26
CA ARG A 833 1.03 -35.00 -8.17
C ARG A 833 0.87 -36.41 -8.76
N GLN A 834 0.51 -37.39 -7.92
CA GLN A 834 0.24 -38.77 -8.39
C GLN A 834 -0.97 -38.81 -9.35
N GLY A 835 -2.01 -38.02 -9.09
CA GLY A 835 -3.16 -37.88 -10.00
C GLY A 835 -2.78 -37.29 -11.36
N VAL A 836 -1.99 -36.22 -11.38
CA VAL A 836 -1.48 -35.58 -12.62
C VAL A 836 -0.61 -36.55 -13.42
N GLU A 837 0.35 -37.22 -12.77
CA GLU A 837 1.21 -38.21 -13.41
C GLU A 837 0.40 -39.39 -13.98
N LYS A 838 -0.69 -39.79 -13.32
CA LYS A 838 -1.62 -40.82 -13.82
C LYS A 838 -2.40 -40.35 -15.05
N VAL A 839 -2.83 -39.09 -15.13
CA VAL A 839 -3.48 -38.51 -16.34
C VAL A 839 -2.52 -38.51 -17.53
N ILE A 840 -1.25 -38.11 -17.32
CA ILE A 840 -0.24 -38.05 -18.37
C ILE A 840 0.03 -39.45 -18.94
N ASN A 841 0.19 -40.46 -18.07
CA ASN A 841 0.56 -41.81 -18.49
C ASN A 841 -0.65 -42.65 -18.98
N GLU A 842 -1.72 -42.74 -18.19
CA GLU A 842 -2.87 -43.63 -18.45
C GLU A 842 -4.02 -42.95 -19.22
N ASN A 843 -5.02 -43.71 -19.69
CA ASN A 843 -6.27 -43.14 -20.20
C ASN A 843 -7.21 -42.78 -19.03
N TYR A 844 -6.77 -41.80 -18.22
CA TYR A 844 -7.35 -41.45 -16.94
C TYR A 844 -7.76 -39.97 -16.88
N ALA A 845 -8.94 -39.69 -16.34
CA ALA A 845 -9.46 -38.34 -16.09
C ALA A 845 -9.52 -38.08 -14.58
N TYR A 846 -8.83 -37.05 -14.12
CA TYR A 846 -8.64 -36.79 -12.70
C TYR A 846 -9.54 -35.65 -12.21
N LEU A 847 -10.33 -35.93 -11.17
CA LEU A 847 -11.31 -35.01 -10.61
C LEU A 847 -10.65 -34.24 -9.44
N MET A 848 -10.23 -33.01 -9.72
CA MET A 848 -9.48 -32.16 -8.79
C MET A 848 -10.13 -30.77 -8.62
N GLU A 849 -9.57 -29.96 -7.73
CA GLU A 849 -10.06 -28.62 -7.42
C GLU A 849 -9.49 -27.59 -8.41
N SER A 850 -10.35 -26.70 -8.91
CA SER A 850 -10.11 -25.92 -10.13
C SER A 850 -8.93 -24.96 -10.08
N THR A 851 -8.59 -24.45 -8.89
CA THR A 851 -7.41 -23.58 -8.69
C THR A 851 -6.09 -24.33 -8.85
N SER A 852 -6.02 -25.59 -8.42
CA SER A 852 -4.85 -26.45 -8.59
C SER A 852 -4.79 -26.97 -10.04
N LEU A 853 -5.95 -27.21 -10.66
CA LEU A 853 -6.06 -27.54 -12.09
C LEU A 853 -5.51 -26.40 -12.97
N GLU A 854 -5.91 -25.17 -12.68
CA GLU A 854 -5.43 -23.97 -13.37
C GLU A 854 -3.90 -23.84 -13.32
N TYR A 855 -3.27 -24.23 -12.19
CA TYR A 855 -1.81 -24.27 -12.06
C TYR A 855 -1.18 -25.38 -12.93
N GLU A 856 -1.65 -26.63 -12.81
CA GLU A 856 -1.08 -27.77 -13.54
C GLU A 856 -1.19 -27.62 -15.06
N VAL A 857 -2.29 -27.04 -15.57
CA VAL A 857 -2.45 -26.74 -17.00
C VAL A 857 -1.56 -25.57 -17.46
N GLN A 858 -1.21 -24.62 -16.59
CA GLN A 858 -0.27 -23.55 -16.90
C GLN A 858 1.19 -24.02 -16.90
N GLN A 859 1.52 -25.08 -16.15
CA GLN A 859 2.84 -25.71 -16.11
C GLN A 859 3.04 -26.78 -17.20
N ASN A 860 2.00 -27.56 -17.53
CA ASN A 860 2.08 -28.71 -18.43
C ASN A 860 1.10 -28.57 -19.61
N CYS A 861 1.58 -28.06 -20.76
CA CYS A 861 0.73 -27.75 -21.91
C CYS A 861 0.11 -28.98 -22.61
N ASN A 862 0.47 -30.20 -22.19
CA ASN A 862 -0.15 -31.46 -22.61
C ASN A 862 -1.46 -31.76 -21.87
N LEU A 863 -1.84 -30.93 -20.89
CA LEU A 863 -3.04 -31.09 -20.07
C LEU A 863 -4.11 -30.05 -20.45
N THR A 864 -5.37 -30.39 -20.17
CA THR A 864 -6.51 -29.51 -20.43
C THR A 864 -7.60 -29.69 -19.38
N GLN A 865 -8.35 -28.62 -19.13
CA GLN A 865 -9.58 -28.65 -18.33
C GLN A 865 -10.75 -29.06 -19.23
N ILE A 866 -11.58 -30.00 -18.75
CA ILE A 866 -12.79 -30.43 -19.44
C ILE A 866 -14.02 -30.05 -18.63
N GLY A 867 -14.96 -29.38 -19.29
CA GLY A 867 -16.19 -28.87 -18.70
C GLY A 867 -15.98 -27.62 -17.82
N GLY A 868 -17.07 -27.16 -17.22
CA GLY A 868 -17.06 -26.08 -16.24
C GLY A 868 -16.52 -26.51 -14.87
N VAL A 869 -16.75 -25.64 -13.89
CA VAL A 869 -16.57 -25.98 -12.46
C VAL A 869 -17.88 -26.51 -11.87
N LEU A 870 -17.77 -27.60 -11.12
CA LEU A 870 -18.87 -28.33 -10.51
C LEU A 870 -19.00 -27.92 -9.04
N GLY A 871 -20.15 -27.32 -8.72
CA GLY A 871 -20.41 -26.71 -7.41
C GLY A 871 -19.62 -25.42 -7.17
N SER A 872 -19.94 -24.76 -6.05
CA SER A 872 -19.14 -23.66 -5.50
C SER A 872 -18.58 -24.10 -4.16
N LYS A 873 -17.27 -23.99 -4.01
CA LYS A 873 -16.46 -24.30 -2.82
C LYS A 873 -15.47 -23.16 -2.61
N GLY A 874 -14.73 -23.20 -1.50
CA GLY A 874 -13.60 -22.28 -1.30
C GLY A 874 -12.60 -22.82 -0.30
N TYR A 875 -11.37 -22.33 -0.40
CA TYR A 875 -10.37 -22.51 0.64
C TYR A 875 -10.56 -21.44 1.71
N GLY A 876 -10.64 -21.88 2.96
CA GLY A 876 -10.67 -21.01 4.15
C GLY A 876 -9.53 -21.38 5.09
N ILE A 877 -9.09 -20.42 5.90
CA ILE A 877 -8.24 -20.72 7.05
C ILE A 877 -9.15 -21.37 8.10
N ALA A 878 -8.71 -22.46 8.74
CA ALA A 878 -9.46 -23.06 9.84
C ALA A 878 -8.75 -22.81 11.18
N LEU A 879 -9.55 -22.65 12.23
CA LEU A 879 -9.12 -22.39 13.60
C LEU A 879 -9.90 -23.30 14.56
N GLU A 880 -9.46 -23.34 15.83
CA GLU A 880 -10.25 -23.94 16.90
C GLU A 880 -11.69 -23.35 16.93
N LYS A 881 -12.67 -24.21 17.20
CA LYS A 881 -14.09 -23.88 17.17
C LYS A 881 -14.45 -22.83 18.22
N LYS A 882 -15.14 -21.77 17.82
CA LYS A 882 -15.45 -20.54 18.57
C LYS A 882 -14.27 -19.59 18.82
N SER A 883 -13.14 -19.73 18.10
CA SER A 883 -12.04 -18.77 18.20
C SER A 883 -12.44 -17.36 17.75
N GLU A 884 -12.18 -16.34 18.58
CA GLU A 884 -12.41 -14.94 18.22
C GLU A 884 -11.63 -14.50 16.98
N TRP A 885 -10.50 -15.15 16.71
CA TRP A 885 -9.62 -14.82 15.59
C TRP A 885 -10.25 -15.14 14.23
N THR A 886 -11.20 -16.07 14.17
CA THR A 886 -11.91 -16.43 12.94
C THR A 886 -12.61 -15.22 12.30
N ASP A 887 -13.25 -14.35 13.10
CA ASP A 887 -13.89 -13.14 12.56
C ASP A 887 -12.87 -12.04 12.25
N ARG A 888 -11.84 -11.85 13.09
CA ARG A 888 -10.76 -10.87 12.84
C ARG A 888 -10.05 -11.15 11.51
N ILE A 889 -9.64 -12.40 11.29
CA ILE A 889 -8.99 -12.85 10.04
C ILE A 889 -9.98 -12.82 8.87
N SER A 890 -11.26 -13.18 9.07
CA SER A 890 -12.29 -13.07 8.03
C SER A 890 -12.46 -11.64 7.52
N ARG A 891 -12.47 -10.65 8.41
CA ARG A 891 -12.54 -9.22 8.02
C ARG A 891 -11.32 -8.81 7.20
N GLN A 892 -10.12 -9.26 7.58
CA GLN A 892 -8.90 -8.94 6.83
C GLN A 892 -8.85 -9.62 5.45
N ILE A 893 -9.27 -10.88 5.33
CA ILE A 893 -9.42 -11.57 4.04
C ILE A 893 -10.37 -10.82 3.11
N LEU A 894 -11.52 -10.34 3.62
CA LEU A 894 -12.46 -9.53 2.84
C LEU A 894 -11.86 -8.19 2.41
N LEU A 895 -11.02 -7.56 3.25
CA LEU A 895 -10.28 -6.35 2.88
C LEU A 895 -9.22 -6.62 1.81
N TYR A 896 -8.52 -7.76 1.86
CA TYR A 896 -7.57 -8.17 0.81
C TYR A 896 -8.26 -8.48 -0.51
N GLN A 897 -9.46 -9.09 -0.49
CA GLN A 897 -10.28 -9.27 -1.68
C GLN A 897 -10.72 -7.92 -2.26
N LYS A 898 -11.22 -7.00 -1.42
CA LYS A 898 -11.62 -5.65 -1.84
C LYS A 898 -10.45 -4.81 -2.39
N ARG A 899 -9.24 -4.98 -1.85
CA ARG A 899 -8.00 -4.32 -2.31
C ARG A 899 -7.33 -5.02 -3.50
N GLY A 900 -7.82 -6.19 -3.94
CA GLY A 900 -7.21 -6.98 -5.02
C GLY A 900 -5.89 -7.68 -4.65
N ILE A 901 -5.47 -7.64 -3.38
CA ILE A 901 -4.20 -8.21 -2.90
C ILE A 901 -4.17 -9.73 -3.13
N ILE A 902 -5.28 -10.42 -2.90
CA ILE A 902 -5.37 -11.87 -3.13
C ILE A 902 -5.13 -12.23 -4.60
N GLU A 903 -5.71 -11.49 -5.54
CA GLU A 903 -5.52 -11.76 -6.98
C GLU A 903 -4.10 -11.38 -7.43
N MET A 904 -3.48 -10.34 -6.86
CA MET A 904 -2.08 -9.99 -7.09
C MET A 904 -1.14 -11.13 -6.66
N LYS A 905 -1.35 -11.68 -5.45
CA LYS A 905 -0.60 -12.82 -4.91
C LYS A 905 -0.88 -14.10 -5.74
N LYS A 906 -2.12 -14.33 -6.18
CA LYS A 906 -2.47 -15.44 -7.08
C LYS A 906 -1.72 -15.31 -8.42
N GLN A 907 -1.72 -14.12 -9.03
CA GLN A 907 -1.03 -13.89 -10.30
C GLN A 907 0.49 -14.12 -10.18
N LYS A 908 1.13 -13.72 -9.07
CA LYS A 908 2.53 -14.05 -8.75
C LYS A 908 2.76 -15.57 -8.81
N TRP A 909 2.01 -16.34 -8.01
CA TRP A 909 2.29 -17.76 -7.80
C TRP A 909 1.83 -18.69 -8.93
N TRP A 910 0.82 -18.31 -9.72
CA TRP A 910 0.37 -19.09 -10.88
C TRP A 910 1.18 -18.78 -12.14
N ARG A 911 1.54 -17.51 -12.41
CA ARG A 911 2.14 -17.11 -13.69
C ARG A 911 3.65 -16.86 -13.69
N SER A 912 4.29 -16.54 -12.56
CA SER A 912 5.68 -16.02 -12.58
C SER A 912 6.78 -17.08 -12.45
N HIS A 913 6.44 -18.36 -12.30
CA HIS A 913 7.38 -19.46 -12.06
C HIS A 913 7.09 -20.64 -12.98
N GLY A 914 8.05 -20.99 -13.85
CA GLY A 914 7.88 -22.02 -14.88
C GLY A 914 7.54 -21.42 -16.25
N ALA A 915 7.86 -22.16 -17.33
CA ALA A 915 7.65 -21.68 -18.70
C ALA A 915 6.15 -21.64 -19.00
N SER A 916 5.58 -20.43 -19.06
CA SER A 916 4.15 -20.23 -19.28
C SER A 916 3.70 -20.86 -20.59
N CYS A 917 2.84 -21.88 -20.53
CA CYS A 917 2.04 -22.29 -21.68
C CYS A 917 1.28 -21.06 -22.19
N SER A 918 1.58 -20.60 -23.41
CA SER A 918 0.87 -19.48 -24.04
C SER A 918 -0.61 -19.80 -24.05
N GLY A 919 -1.38 -19.01 -23.29
CA GLY A 919 -2.57 -19.52 -22.59
C GLY A 919 -3.62 -20.16 -23.49
N VAL A 920 -4.39 -21.10 -22.92
CA VAL A 920 -5.41 -21.95 -23.59
C VAL A 920 -6.64 -21.18 -24.13
N GLY A 921 -6.50 -19.86 -24.34
CA GLY A 921 -7.45 -18.98 -25.04
C GLY A 921 -6.81 -18.09 -26.11
N SER A 922 -5.50 -18.20 -26.40
CA SER A 922 -4.84 -17.42 -27.45
C SER A 922 -3.63 -18.14 -28.03
N ALA A 923 -3.68 -18.35 -29.35
CA ALA A 923 -2.66 -19.02 -30.15
C ALA A 923 -2.32 -20.46 -29.70
N VAL A 924 -3.11 -21.42 -30.22
CA VAL A 924 -2.47 -22.42 -31.09
C VAL A 924 -1.52 -21.64 -32.01
N ASN A 925 -0.22 -21.90 -31.89
CA ASN A 925 0.82 -21.14 -32.59
C ASN A 925 0.42 -20.95 -34.06
N GLN A 926 0.28 -19.70 -34.52
CA GLN A 926 0.01 -19.38 -35.93
C GLN A 926 1.27 -19.57 -36.81
N GLN A 927 2.04 -20.62 -36.50
CA GLN A 927 2.88 -21.30 -37.47
C GLN A 927 1.98 -21.69 -38.64
N ARG A 928 2.32 -21.16 -39.82
CA ARG A 928 1.57 -21.39 -41.06
C ARG A 928 1.53 -22.90 -41.29
N VAL A 929 0.36 -23.51 -41.16
CA VAL A 929 0.19 -24.97 -41.29
C VAL A 929 0.67 -25.38 -42.68
N SER A 930 1.84 -26.02 -42.75
CA SER A 930 2.36 -26.56 -43.99
C SER A 930 1.48 -27.75 -44.40
N LEU A 931 1.12 -27.80 -45.69
CA LEU A 931 0.23 -28.84 -46.19
C LEU A 931 0.96 -30.20 -46.17
N ASN A 932 0.71 -30.97 -45.11
CA ASN A 932 1.41 -32.22 -44.85
C ASN A 932 0.96 -33.31 -45.84
N LEU A 933 1.85 -34.25 -46.20
CA LEU A 933 1.61 -35.29 -47.20
C LEU A 933 0.37 -36.13 -46.88
N TYR A 934 0.14 -36.42 -45.59
CA TYR A 934 -1.04 -37.14 -45.11
C TYR A 934 -2.35 -36.48 -45.57
N ASN A 935 -2.44 -35.15 -45.55
CA ASN A 935 -3.64 -34.38 -45.90
C ASN A 935 -4.02 -34.50 -47.40
N VAL A 936 -3.07 -34.87 -48.26
CA VAL A 936 -3.21 -34.93 -49.73
C VAL A 936 -3.10 -36.38 -50.25
N SER A 937 -2.63 -37.30 -49.42
CA SER A 937 -2.30 -38.70 -49.75
C SER A 937 -3.36 -39.43 -50.59
N GLY A 938 -4.65 -39.32 -50.23
CA GLY A 938 -5.75 -39.95 -50.96
C GLY A 938 -5.90 -39.53 -52.43
N LEU A 939 -5.50 -38.29 -52.78
CA LEU A 939 -5.54 -37.83 -54.19
C LEU A 939 -4.52 -38.57 -55.06
N PHE A 940 -3.33 -38.86 -54.52
CA PHE A 940 -2.32 -39.66 -55.22
C PHE A 940 -2.77 -41.11 -55.43
N VAL A 941 -3.45 -41.70 -54.44
CA VAL A 941 -4.03 -43.05 -54.55
C VAL A 941 -5.10 -43.11 -55.65
N ILE A 942 -5.99 -42.12 -55.70
CA ILE A 942 -7.04 -42.03 -56.74
C ILE A 942 -6.43 -41.81 -58.13
N LEU A 943 -5.40 -40.97 -58.26
CA LEU A 943 -4.69 -40.76 -59.52
C LEU A 943 -4.04 -42.05 -60.05
N LEU A 944 -3.32 -42.78 -59.18
CA LEU A 944 -2.71 -44.07 -59.53
C LEU A 944 -3.76 -45.11 -59.95
N PHE A 945 -4.88 -45.18 -59.22
CA PHE A 945 -6.00 -46.06 -59.56
C PHE A 945 -6.63 -45.69 -60.92
N GLY A 946 -6.85 -44.39 -61.19
CA GLY A 946 -7.38 -43.92 -62.48
C GLY A 946 -6.46 -44.25 -63.66
N ILE A 947 -5.14 -44.09 -63.50
CA ILE A 947 -4.15 -44.48 -64.52
C ILE A 947 -4.16 -46.00 -64.76
N ALA A 948 -4.21 -46.81 -63.68
CA ALA A 948 -4.28 -48.25 -63.79
C ALA A 948 -5.57 -48.72 -64.48
N CYS A 949 -6.72 -48.18 -64.12
CA CYS A 949 -8.00 -48.47 -64.79
C CYS A 949 -7.99 -48.05 -66.26
N SER A 950 -7.42 -46.89 -66.61
CA SER A 950 -7.26 -46.46 -68.00
C SER A 950 -6.40 -47.45 -68.81
N PHE A 951 -5.26 -47.88 -68.27
CA PHE A 951 -4.41 -48.88 -68.91
C PHE A 951 -5.13 -50.23 -69.10
N VAL A 952 -5.87 -50.70 -68.09
CA VAL A 952 -6.68 -51.92 -68.18
C VAL A 952 -7.77 -51.78 -69.27
N ILE A 953 -8.51 -50.67 -69.30
CA ILE A 953 -9.54 -50.41 -70.33
C ILE A 953 -8.92 -50.42 -71.72
N VAL A 954 -7.81 -49.71 -71.93
CA VAL A 954 -7.09 -49.69 -73.23
C VAL A 954 -6.65 -51.09 -73.64
N THR A 955 -6.12 -51.93 -72.73
CA THR A 955 -5.76 -53.32 -73.08
C THR A 955 -6.97 -54.17 -73.43
N ILE A 956 -8.13 -53.97 -72.77
CA ILE A 956 -9.38 -54.67 -73.08
C ILE A 956 -9.94 -54.22 -74.44
N GLU A 957 -10.01 -52.92 -74.71
CA GLU A 957 -10.45 -52.37 -75.99
C GLU A 957 -9.55 -52.83 -77.15
N PHE A 958 -8.24 -52.78 -76.95
CA PHE A 958 -7.25 -53.24 -77.91
C PHE A 958 -7.41 -54.74 -78.21
N CYS A 959 -7.57 -55.58 -77.19
CA CYS A 959 -7.85 -57.01 -77.36
C CYS A 959 -9.20 -57.26 -78.05
N HIS A 960 -10.24 -56.49 -77.72
CA HIS A 960 -11.58 -56.64 -78.30
C HIS A 960 -11.61 -56.20 -79.78
N LYS A 961 -10.93 -55.10 -80.12
CA LYS A 961 -10.73 -54.65 -81.51
C LYS A 961 -9.92 -55.68 -82.30
N ALA A 962 -8.78 -56.13 -81.77
CA ALA A 962 -7.96 -57.17 -82.40
C ALA A 962 -8.73 -58.48 -82.59
N LYS A 963 -9.64 -58.85 -81.66
CA LYS A 963 -10.54 -60.02 -81.81
C LYS A 963 -11.56 -59.81 -82.94
N LYS A 964 -12.25 -58.67 -82.99
CA LYS A 964 -13.20 -58.35 -84.07
C LYS A 964 -12.53 -58.34 -85.45
N VAL A 965 -11.36 -57.71 -85.56
CA VAL A 965 -10.60 -57.66 -86.82
C VAL A 965 -10.05 -59.04 -87.20
N ALA A 966 -9.58 -59.84 -86.24
CA ALA A 966 -9.17 -61.24 -86.50
C ALA A 966 -10.34 -62.12 -86.98
N GLN A 967 -11.55 -61.89 -86.49
CA GLN A 967 -12.77 -62.57 -86.96
C GLN A 967 -13.22 -62.08 -88.35
N ALA A 968 -13.08 -60.78 -88.66
CA ALA A 968 -13.40 -60.24 -89.98
C ALA A 968 -12.39 -60.66 -91.06
N GLU A 969 -11.09 -60.66 -90.74
CA GLU A 969 -10.00 -61.06 -91.66
C GLU A 969 -9.74 -62.58 -91.68
N ASN A 970 -10.48 -63.40 -90.92
CA ASN A 970 -10.25 -64.84 -90.73
C ASN A 970 -8.79 -65.23 -90.40
N LYS A 971 -8.17 -64.52 -89.45
CA LYS A 971 -6.74 -64.69 -89.08
C LYS A 971 -6.57 -65.09 -87.60
N PRO A 972 -5.51 -65.84 -87.24
CA PRO A 972 -5.28 -66.25 -85.85
C PRO A 972 -5.02 -65.04 -84.94
N PHE A 973 -5.84 -64.89 -83.90
CA PHE A 973 -5.89 -63.73 -83.00
C PHE A 973 -4.51 -63.24 -82.50
N LYS A 974 -3.61 -64.15 -82.10
CA LYS A 974 -2.25 -63.80 -81.63
C LYS A 974 -1.41 -63.05 -82.69
N ALA A 975 -1.57 -63.38 -83.97
CA ALA A 975 -0.85 -62.73 -85.05
C ALA A 975 -1.37 -61.31 -85.32
N GLN A 976 -2.70 -61.14 -85.36
CA GLN A 976 -3.31 -59.81 -85.55
C GLN A 976 -3.04 -58.90 -84.35
N LEU A 977 -3.11 -59.42 -83.12
CA LEU A 977 -2.77 -58.66 -81.90
C LEU A 977 -1.32 -58.14 -81.94
N LEU A 978 -0.35 -58.96 -82.37
CA LEU A 978 1.05 -58.55 -82.49
C LEU A 978 1.28 -57.56 -83.64
N LYS A 979 0.54 -57.68 -84.75
CA LYS A 979 0.56 -56.75 -85.90
C LYS A 979 0.02 -55.37 -85.48
N GLU A 980 -1.14 -55.32 -84.84
CA GLU A 980 -1.74 -54.10 -84.30
C GLU A 980 -0.85 -53.47 -83.21
N LEU A 981 -0.17 -54.27 -82.37
CA LEU A 981 0.69 -53.75 -81.31
C LEU A 981 1.94 -53.09 -81.91
N ARG A 982 2.54 -53.72 -82.94
CA ARG A 982 3.62 -53.13 -83.73
C ARG A 982 3.19 -51.93 -84.57
N TYR A 983 1.89 -51.75 -84.82
CA TYR A 983 1.36 -50.55 -85.47
C TYR A 983 1.16 -49.41 -84.45
N ALA A 984 0.54 -49.70 -83.31
CA ALA A 984 0.31 -48.73 -82.24
C ALA A 984 1.60 -48.22 -81.58
N LEU A 985 2.62 -49.08 -81.43
CA LEU A 985 3.94 -48.71 -80.89
C LEU A 985 4.89 -48.09 -81.92
N LYS A 986 4.48 -47.97 -83.19
CA LYS A 986 5.30 -47.28 -84.22
C LYS A 986 5.15 -45.77 -84.07
N LEU A 987 6.01 -45.18 -83.22
CA LEU A 987 6.39 -43.78 -83.31
C LEU A 987 6.78 -43.48 -84.76
N LYS A 988 6.02 -42.60 -85.42
CA LYS A 988 6.11 -42.39 -86.86
C LYS A 988 7.22 -41.41 -87.18
N ASP A 989 8.44 -41.94 -87.32
CA ASP A 989 9.62 -41.17 -87.74
C ASP A 989 9.31 -40.41 -89.04
N LYS A 990 9.60 -39.11 -89.06
CA LYS A 990 9.10 -38.16 -90.05
C LYS A 990 10.24 -37.65 -90.95
N SER A 991 11.06 -38.59 -91.44
CA SER A 991 12.21 -38.36 -92.30
C SER A 991 12.09 -39.18 -93.60
N GLY A 992 12.05 -38.53 -94.78
CA GLY A 992 11.98 -39.26 -96.06
C GLY A 992 11.30 -38.61 -97.28
N ASN A 993 11.73 -37.41 -97.67
CA ASN A 993 11.72 -36.82 -99.03
C ASN A 993 10.60 -37.15 -100.06
N ARG A 994 9.89 -36.10 -100.49
CA ARG A 994 9.94 -35.45 -101.84
C ARG A 994 9.03 -34.19 -101.78
N ILE A 995 9.36 -32.98 -102.25
CA ILE A 995 10.13 -32.45 -103.41
C ILE A 995 9.34 -32.53 -104.72
N CYS A 996 9.27 -31.37 -105.40
CA CYS A 996 8.48 -31.03 -106.60
C CYS A 996 6.95 -30.95 -106.37
N GLU A 997 6.19 -30.05 -107.02
CA GLU A 997 6.58 -29.01 -108.01
C GLU A 997 5.69 -27.74 -107.94
N ARG A 998 5.95 -26.74 -108.80
CA ARG A 998 5.22 -25.46 -108.86
C ARG A 998 3.92 -25.55 -109.68
N ASN A 999 2.87 -24.87 -109.25
CA ASN A 999 2.40 -23.61 -109.85
C ASN A 999 1.44 -22.87 -108.90
#